data_AF-A0A849ZLG6-F1
#
_entry.id   AF-A0A849ZLG6-F1
#
_cell.length_a   1.000
_cell.length_b   1.000
_cell.length_c   1.000
_cell.angle_alpha   90.00
_cell.angle_beta   90.00
_cell.angle_gamma   90.00
#
_symmetry.space_group_name_H-M   'P 1'
#
loop_
_entity.id
_entity.type
_entity.pdbx_description
1 polymer ?
#
loop_
_entity_poly.entity_id
_entity_poly.type
_entity_poly.pdbx_seq_one_letter_code
_entity_poly.pdbx_strand_id
1 'polypeptide(L)'
;MAAAWGCDGATPPEDAGSDALIDFLYPRLQAKNHFQHLWAGLSDGRRRLVTFLAIHGGDLSLRELARRSFGGDPQAARKALAPLIETGLVFRDAETSALVEEDIYGLPDLLHRHVDLYAHYQGYLGQFLHGMETEDLERIAVEGLGLEMKGAARDHLRHAVRQTLLRPSKLHAHIQALPPEERELLYAILRRGGVCIYSDLIDLGFQRHYDHSKVDLLNHLIRTTGLLFIAARGANKYADLLMIPKDIAWIVKSGFQEDLRSLTQLDTATAGGRHAPGVVLDCGAQILRDLVIFVTHVERCGVRRLSNGGIGKNDLKRILPTLSPGKTLKYARFLGLCAIELGLIVPVGERWQPAERFARWLRSPAQGYADLVRMWARTSSWNEEFAEGDVAHTDAQITHLLDISEFRRLVFESLMHLPHGEWVEFRAFADVLLPQVALAVPRRAQRDQGKFNRPPFYIAESIVADSLHWLGLVAVGSDHQTHLEVAQTRGNLPVGGPRRRLRQRLKAAEDTHLLFRVTPLGDATLRLLAQANGNGAKADAVAADALRFETAQFTVQPNLEILCPPDLSLDVFHDLLRLSEVRQVDVVATLAITRESLRHALDHGLTADAALQILQRGSAVPLPQTIQHMIDECTSRPSALFLAAGGGFLAVDDPVLLAEIVNHRRLRPLIREVAGDRVVLFHPHADLTRVAAEIEKLGHAVEVDSEASVPIEGGKISLALSERDILLVLAALKFAASLEEEMGIDLSEGRMRSVIKRIQPGGPRFHALQDYAEALSKRFVRRHDLAVRRRVDQATERHRKQMAKLLDRAPVRPGGRHGFTGSNPATGADDIRALFEFAIEHELPVQVRHRRPDREVIEEQLAPESIEGDRLYAHSSARDTHSLFRFDRIIEARLL
;
A
#
# COMPACT_ATOMS: atom_id res chain seq x y z
N MET A 1 -21.59 42.46 22.80
CA MET A 1 -21.45 40.98 22.70
C MET A 1 -22.44 40.35 21.72
N ALA A 2 -23.70 40.82 21.64
CA ALA A 2 -24.72 40.35 20.67
C ALA A 2 -24.31 40.36 19.18
N ALA A 3 -23.70 41.46 18.72
CA ALA A 3 -23.31 41.62 17.31
C ALA A 3 -22.15 40.70 16.87
N ALA A 4 -21.43 40.10 17.82
CA ALA A 4 -20.33 39.18 17.51
C ALA A 4 -20.79 37.71 17.39
N TRP A 5 -22.08 37.41 17.63
CA TRP A 5 -22.61 36.06 17.82
C TRP A 5 -23.55 35.59 16.70
N GLY A 6 -23.69 36.36 15.61
CA GLY A 6 -24.39 35.92 14.40
C GLY A 6 -25.86 35.56 14.57
N CYS A 7 -26.51 36.04 15.64
CA CYS A 7 -27.94 35.81 15.87
C CYS A 7 -28.76 36.84 15.08
N ASP A 8 -29.18 36.49 13.87
CA ASP A 8 -30.13 37.31 13.11
C ASP A 8 -31.47 37.38 13.87
N GLY A 9 -31.81 38.59 14.35
CA GLY A 9 -33.19 38.95 14.72
C GLY A 9 -33.57 39.03 16.19
N ALA A 10 -32.67 38.79 17.16
CA ALA A 10 -32.98 39.00 18.58
C ALA A 10 -31.80 39.61 19.35
N THR A 11 -31.95 40.86 19.80
CA THR A 11 -31.02 41.50 20.74
C THR A 11 -31.15 40.84 22.12
N PRO A 12 -30.05 40.38 22.74
CA PRO A 12 -30.08 39.95 24.13
C PRO A 12 -30.51 41.15 25.00
N PRO A 13 -31.23 40.91 26.11
CA PRO A 13 -31.70 42.00 26.97
C PRO A 13 -30.49 42.77 27.54
N GLU A 14 -30.43 44.08 27.28
CA GLU A 14 -29.26 44.93 27.55
C GLU A 14 -28.94 45.11 29.05
N ASP A 15 -29.87 44.75 29.94
CA ASP A 15 -29.78 44.91 31.41
C ASP A 15 -30.14 43.64 32.21
N ALA A 16 -30.10 42.45 31.61
CA ALA A 16 -30.47 41.24 32.33
C ALA A 16 -29.28 40.57 33.02
N GLY A 17 -29.47 40.16 34.29
CA GLY A 17 -28.46 39.43 35.06
C GLY A 17 -28.00 38.14 34.37
N SER A 18 -26.90 37.56 34.84
CA SER A 18 -26.26 36.36 34.27
C SER A 18 -27.26 35.24 33.93
N ASP A 19 -28.27 35.03 34.77
CA ASP A 19 -29.28 33.98 34.59
C ASP A 19 -30.17 34.21 33.36
N ALA A 20 -30.59 35.45 33.12
CA ALA A 20 -31.43 35.79 31.97
C ALA A 20 -30.66 35.78 30.63
N LEU A 21 -29.33 35.99 30.68
CA LEU A 21 -28.45 35.79 29.52
C LEU A 21 -28.28 34.29 29.21
N ILE A 22 -28.13 33.46 30.24
CA ILE A 22 -28.06 32.00 30.11
C ILE A 22 -29.37 31.45 29.51
N ASP A 23 -30.52 31.89 30.02
CA ASP A 23 -31.85 31.51 29.50
C ASP A 23 -32.05 31.91 28.03
N PHE A 24 -31.42 33.01 27.60
CA PHE A 24 -31.47 33.47 26.21
C PHE A 24 -30.52 32.68 25.28
N LEU A 25 -29.33 32.31 25.76
CA LEU A 25 -28.29 31.68 24.94
C LEU A 25 -28.45 30.17 24.85
N TYR A 26 -28.87 29.52 25.94
CA TYR A 26 -28.93 28.07 26.05
C TYR A 26 -29.78 27.40 24.94
N PRO A 27 -31.01 27.86 24.62
CA PRO A 27 -31.81 27.26 23.54
C PRO A 27 -31.17 27.42 22.15
N ARG A 28 -30.40 28.48 21.92
CA ARG A 28 -29.75 28.75 20.62
C ARG A 28 -28.47 27.93 20.43
N LEU A 29 -27.72 27.72 21.51
CA LEU A 29 -26.51 26.88 21.51
C LEU A 29 -26.81 25.39 21.27
N GLN A 30 -28.07 24.96 21.40
CA GLN A 30 -28.49 23.61 20.99
C GLN A 30 -28.35 23.39 19.47
N ALA A 31 -28.39 24.46 18.65
CA ALA A 31 -28.19 24.37 17.21
C ALA A 31 -26.69 24.36 16.87
N LYS A 32 -26.24 23.32 16.15
CA LYS A 32 -24.82 23.08 15.82
C LYS A 32 -24.12 24.29 15.18
N ASN A 33 -24.79 25.03 14.30
CA ASN A 33 -24.21 26.20 13.62
C ASN A 33 -23.88 27.34 14.58
N HIS A 34 -24.77 27.63 15.54
CA HIS A 34 -24.55 28.66 16.55
C HIS A 34 -23.44 28.24 17.53
N PHE A 35 -23.41 26.96 17.91
CA PHE A 35 -22.31 26.40 18.70
C PHE A 35 -20.96 26.52 17.99
N GLN A 36 -20.88 26.16 16.69
CA GLN A 36 -19.64 26.25 15.92
C GLN A 36 -19.13 27.69 15.77
N HIS A 37 -20.03 28.66 15.58
CA HIS A 37 -19.65 30.07 15.52
C HIS A 37 -19.09 30.57 16.87
N LEU A 38 -19.75 30.19 17.98
CA LEU A 38 -19.25 30.47 19.33
C LEU A 38 -17.89 29.79 19.57
N TRP A 39 -17.77 28.51 19.20
CA TRP A 39 -16.56 27.70 19.35
C TRP A 39 -15.36 28.33 18.62
N ALA A 40 -15.56 28.83 17.40
CA ALA A 40 -14.55 29.54 16.63
C ALA A 40 -14.10 30.85 17.32
N GLY A 41 -14.98 31.53 18.07
CA GLY A 41 -14.67 32.75 18.81
C GLY A 41 -13.98 32.54 20.18
N LEU A 42 -13.94 31.32 20.72
CA LEU A 42 -13.31 31.03 22.00
C LEU A 42 -11.78 31.12 21.94
N SER A 43 -11.14 31.61 23.00
CA SER A 43 -9.69 31.54 23.15
C SER A 43 -9.23 30.09 23.32
N ASP A 44 -7.98 29.78 22.92
CA ASP A 44 -7.44 28.41 22.98
C ASP A 44 -7.49 27.81 24.39
N GLY A 45 -7.26 28.62 25.44
CA GLY A 45 -7.38 28.18 26.83
C GLY A 45 -8.80 27.76 27.22
N ARG A 46 -9.83 28.47 26.71
CA ARG A 46 -11.25 28.15 26.97
C ARG A 46 -11.69 26.91 26.21
N ARG A 47 -11.31 26.79 24.92
CA ARG A 47 -11.58 25.57 24.14
C ARG A 47 -10.99 24.34 24.81
N ARG A 48 -9.72 24.43 25.24
CA ARG A 48 -9.03 23.37 25.99
C ARG A 48 -9.80 22.96 27.25
N LEU A 49 -10.29 23.91 28.03
CA LEU A 49 -11.04 23.60 29.25
C LEU A 49 -12.36 22.87 28.95
N VAL A 50 -13.09 23.30 27.92
CA VAL A 50 -14.31 22.61 27.46
C VAL A 50 -13.99 21.23 26.90
N THR A 51 -12.94 21.09 26.09
CA THR A 51 -12.46 19.78 25.59
C THR A 51 -12.08 18.85 26.74
N PHE A 52 -11.43 19.36 27.80
CA PHE A 52 -11.04 18.58 28.97
C PHE A 52 -12.26 18.09 29.77
N LEU A 53 -13.26 18.95 29.99
CA LEU A 53 -14.54 18.55 30.58
C LEU A 53 -15.20 17.46 29.71
N ALA A 54 -15.26 17.68 28.40
CA ALA A 54 -15.86 16.74 27.46
C ALA A 54 -15.16 15.37 27.54
N ILE A 55 -13.83 15.29 27.48
CA ILE A 55 -13.04 14.04 27.61
C ILE A 55 -13.46 13.22 28.84
N HIS A 56 -13.73 13.88 29.96
CA HIS A 56 -14.09 13.21 31.20
C HIS A 56 -15.60 13.02 31.41
N GLY A 57 -16.40 13.21 30.36
CA GLY A 57 -17.84 12.93 30.35
C GLY A 57 -18.71 14.15 30.61
N GLY A 58 -18.13 15.35 30.73
CA GLY A 58 -18.86 16.58 30.98
C GLY A 58 -18.74 17.06 32.42
N ASP A 59 -18.74 16.15 33.41
CA ASP A 59 -18.86 16.49 34.83
C ASP A 59 -17.57 16.24 35.61
N LEU A 60 -16.98 17.29 36.18
CA LEU A 60 -15.79 17.24 37.02
C LEU A 60 -15.98 18.02 38.32
N SER A 61 -15.40 17.53 39.42
CA SER A 61 -15.36 18.31 40.66
C SER A 61 -14.34 19.43 40.58
N LEU A 62 -14.58 20.53 41.31
CA LEU A 62 -13.65 21.66 41.36
C LEU A 62 -12.22 21.24 41.76
N ARG A 63 -12.12 20.30 42.71
CA ARG A 63 -10.84 19.82 43.23
C ARG A 63 -10.05 19.04 42.18
N GLU A 64 -10.73 18.17 41.43
CA GLU A 64 -10.11 17.41 40.35
C GLU A 64 -9.62 18.36 39.24
N LEU A 65 -10.47 19.30 38.83
CA LEU A 65 -10.13 20.30 37.83
C LEU A 65 -8.94 21.18 38.27
N ALA A 66 -8.94 21.66 39.52
CA ALA A 66 -7.87 22.46 40.08
C ALA A 66 -6.54 21.69 40.09
N ARG A 67 -6.55 20.43 40.55
CA ARG A 67 -5.35 19.57 40.61
C ARG A 67 -4.79 19.27 39.23
N ARG A 68 -5.64 18.95 38.25
CA ARG A 68 -5.19 18.52 36.91
C ARG A 68 -4.87 19.69 35.97
N SER A 69 -5.49 20.85 36.13
CA SER A 69 -5.37 21.95 35.14
C SER A 69 -4.84 23.27 35.72
N PHE A 70 -4.84 23.45 37.04
CA PHE A 70 -4.50 24.73 37.68
C PHE A 70 -3.50 24.58 38.84
N GLY A 71 -2.65 23.55 38.82
CA GLY A 71 -1.60 23.36 39.83
C GLY A 71 -2.11 23.13 41.25
N GLY A 72 -3.38 22.75 41.41
CA GLY A 72 -4.04 22.56 42.70
C GLY A 72 -4.73 23.81 43.26
N ASP A 73 -4.75 24.95 42.54
CA ASP A 73 -5.41 26.18 43.00
C ASP A 73 -6.91 26.22 42.61
N PRO A 74 -7.84 26.09 43.57
CA PRO A 74 -9.28 26.13 43.30
C PRO A 74 -9.79 27.54 42.96
N GLN A 75 -9.11 28.61 43.37
CA GLN A 75 -9.52 29.98 43.03
C GLN A 75 -9.20 30.30 41.56
N ALA A 76 -8.03 29.89 41.08
CA ALA A 76 -7.66 30.00 39.67
C ALA A 76 -8.64 29.23 38.77
N ALA A 77 -9.03 28.02 39.18
CA ALA A 77 -10.04 27.22 38.48
C ALA A 77 -11.40 27.94 38.37
N ARG A 78 -11.91 28.50 39.49
CA ARG A 78 -13.17 29.28 39.48
C ARG A 78 -13.10 30.50 38.57
N LYS A 79 -11.98 31.23 38.58
CA LYS A 79 -11.78 32.39 37.71
C LYS A 79 -11.77 32.03 36.23
N ALA A 80 -11.23 30.86 35.87
CA ALA A 80 -11.22 30.36 34.49
C ALA A 80 -12.59 29.84 34.02
N LEU A 81 -13.40 29.30 34.94
CA LEU A 81 -14.74 28.78 34.66
C LEU A 81 -15.82 29.86 34.61
N ALA A 82 -15.68 30.97 35.34
CA ALA A 82 -16.69 32.02 35.41
C ALA A 82 -17.16 32.54 34.02
N PRO A 83 -16.27 32.84 33.05
CA PRO A 83 -16.70 33.26 31.72
C PRO A 83 -17.45 32.18 30.94
N LEU A 84 -17.16 30.90 31.20
CA LEU A 84 -17.85 29.79 30.54
C LEU A 84 -19.27 29.61 31.09
N ILE A 85 -19.44 29.84 32.40
CA ILE A 85 -20.75 29.83 33.07
C ILE A 85 -21.61 30.99 32.57
N GLU A 86 -21.05 32.20 32.48
CA GLU A 86 -21.75 33.38 31.93
C GLU A 86 -22.20 33.17 30.48
N THR A 87 -21.45 32.39 29.69
CA THR A 87 -21.84 32.05 28.30
C THR A 87 -22.82 30.88 28.19
N GLY A 88 -23.17 30.22 29.30
CA GLY A 88 -24.03 29.04 29.31
C GLY A 88 -23.39 27.76 28.75
N LEU A 89 -22.06 27.75 28.55
CA LEU A 89 -21.31 26.59 28.07
C LEU A 89 -21.09 25.55 29.16
N VAL A 90 -20.92 25.99 30.41
CA VAL A 90 -20.67 25.15 31.58
C VAL A 90 -21.70 25.50 32.64
N PHE A 91 -22.30 24.50 33.27
CA PHE A 91 -23.16 24.70 34.44
C PHE A 91 -22.40 24.39 35.73
N ARG A 92 -22.86 25.00 36.82
CA ARG A 92 -22.41 24.68 38.17
C ARG A 92 -23.57 24.04 38.90
N ASP A 93 -23.37 22.81 39.35
CA ASP A 93 -24.30 22.14 40.24
C ASP A 93 -23.79 22.27 41.68
N ALA A 94 -24.60 22.92 42.51
CA ALA A 94 -24.34 23.12 43.92
C ALA A 94 -25.25 22.25 44.81
N GLU A 95 -26.19 21.49 44.21
CA GLU A 95 -27.12 20.66 44.97
C GLU A 95 -26.41 19.41 45.49
N THR A 96 -26.32 19.40 46.80
CA THR A 96 -25.59 18.45 47.61
C THR A 96 -26.43 17.18 47.74
N SER A 97 -26.16 16.17 46.90
CA SER A 97 -26.51 14.80 47.28
C SER A 97 -25.67 14.43 48.51
N ALA A 98 -26.26 13.74 49.50
CA ALA A 98 -25.66 13.43 50.82
C ALA A 98 -24.31 12.69 50.81
N LEU A 99 -23.76 12.40 49.62
CA LEU A 99 -22.50 11.68 49.38
C LEU A 99 -21.44 12.50 48.61
N VAL A 100 -21.77 13.71 48.14
CA VAL A 100 -20.85 14.57 47.35
C VAL A 100 -20.68 15.93 48.04
N GLU A 101 -19.57 16.11 48.75
CA GLU A 101 -19.25 17.35 49.50
C GLU A 101 -18.67 18.49 48.60
N GLU A 102 -18.67 18.37 47.27
CA GLU A 102 -17.92 19.27 46.37
C GLU A 102 -18.77 19.87 45.23
N ASP A 103 -18.50 21.14 44.87
CA ASP A 103 -19.07 21.81 43.68
C ASP A 103 -18.73 21.01 42.40
N ILE A 104 -19.75 20.65 41.60
CA ILE A 104 -19.58 20.00 40.30
C ILE A 104 -19.71 21.04 39.19
N TYR A 105 -18.79 20.99 38.22
CA TYR A 105 -18.85 21.79 37.00
C TYR A 105 -19.06 20.84 35.82
N GLY A 106 -20.14 21.09 35.09
CA GLY A 106 -20.65 20.19 34.06
C GLY A 106 -20.80 20.85 32.69
N LEU A 107 -20.66 20.07 31.63
CA LEU A 107 -21.12 20.47 30.29
C LEU A 107 -22.55 19.96 30.10
N PRO A 108 -23.49 20.81 29.67
CA PRO A 108 -24.83 20.35 29.33
C PRO A 108 -24.79 19.24 28.27
N ASP A 109 -25.58 18.17 28.46
CA ASP A 109 -25.60 16.97 27.60
C ASP A 109 -25.73 17.30 26.10
N LEU A 110 -26.56 18.30 25.76
CA LEU A 110 -26.78 18.71 24.37
C LEU A 110 -25.56 19.41 23.75
N LEU A 111 -24.76 20.10 24.56
CA LEU A 111 -23.54 20.78 24.11
C LEU A 111 -22.36 19.81 24.03
N HIS A 112 -22.30 18.81 24.92
CA HIS A 112 -21.28 17.76 24.88
C HIS A 112 -21.24 17.06 23.51
N ARG A 113 -22.41 16.77 22.91
CA ARG A 113 -22.54 16.16 21.58
C ARG A 113 -22.00 17.01 20.43
N HIS A 114 -21.89 18.33 20.60
CA HIS A 114 -21.37 19.24 19.58
C HIS A 114 -19.87 19.48 19.72
N VAL A 115 -19.24 19.05 20.81
CA VAL A 115 -17.79 19.09 21.00
C VAL A 115 -17.18 17.91 20.23
N ASP A 116 -16.64 18.19 19.04
CA ASP A 116 -15.96 17.18 18.23
C ASP A 116 -14.64 16.77 18.92
N LEU A 117 -14.69 15.65 19.66
CA LEU A 117 -13.51 15.04 20.28
C LEU A 117 -12.77 14.14 19.28
N TYR A 118 -11.45 14.30 19.22
CA TYR A 118 -10.58 13.42 18.46
C TYR A 118 -10.72 11.95 18.91
N ALA A 119 -10.49 11.01 17.99
CA ALA A 119 -10.66 9.57 18.25
C ALA A 119 -9.85 9.07 19.47
N HIS A 120 -8.67 9.66 19.74
CA HIS A 120 -7.87 9.28 20.91
C HIS A 120 -8.47 9.69 22.25
N TYR A 121 -9.37 10.67 22.27
CA TYR A 121 -10.08 11.15 23.47
C TYR A 121 -11.38 10.41 23.75
N GLN A 122 -11.92 9.67 22.78
CA GLN A 122 -13.16 8.90 22.97
C GLN A 122 -12.98 7.70 23.91
N GLY A 123 -11.73 7.34 24.23
CA GLY A 123 -11.42 6.15 25.03
C GLY A 123 -11.26 6.33 26.54
N TYR A 124 -11.71 7.44 27.11
CA TYR A 124 -11.69 7.68 28.55
C TYR A 124 -12.98 7.21 29.21
N LEU A 125 -12.93 6.82 30.50
CA LEU A 125 -14.09 6.26 31.21
C LEU A 125 -15.31 7.18 31.15
N GLY A 126 -15.09 8.49 31.27
CA GLY A 126 -16.15 9.49 31.22
C GLY A 126 -16.96 9.47 29.92
N GLN A 127 -16.32 9.20 28.78
CA GLN A 127 -16.99 9.10 27.48
C GLN A 127 -17.89 7.87 27.41
N PHE A 128 -17.41 6.73 27.91
CA PHE A 128 -18.21 5.52 27.97
C PHE A 128 -19.43 5.71 28.85
N LEU A 129 -19.26 6.27 30.05
CA LEU A 129 -20.36 6.49 30.98
C LEU A 129 -21.37 7.54 30.48
N HIS A 130 -20.92 8.54 29.71
CA HIS A 130 -21.83 9.52 29.10
C HIS A 130 -22.80 8.89 28.09
N GLY A 131 -22.32 7.92 27.29
CA GLY A 131 -23.16 7.25 26.29
C GLY A 131 -24.12 6.18 26.83
N MET A 132 -24.12 5.90 28.14
CA MET A 132 -24.90 4.80 28.72
C MET A 132 -26.29 5.21 29.21
N GLU A 133 -27.22 4.26 29.10
CA GLU A 133 -28.57 4.34 29.66
C GLU A 133 -28.54 4.22 31.19
N THR A 134 -29.53 4.82 31.86
CA THR A 134 -29.62 4.83 33.33
C THR A 134 -29.63 3.43 33.94
N GLU A 135 -30.30 2.47 33.30
CA GLU A 135 -30.37 1.07 33.77
C GLU A 135 -29.01 0.38 33.78
N ASP A 136 -28.17 0.62 32.77
CA ASP A 136 -26.84 0.00 32.68
C ASP A 136 -25.88 0.65 33.69
N LEU A 137 -26.02 1.96 33.93
CA LEU A 137 -25.26 2.67 34.98
C LEU A 137 -25.63 2.20 36.38
N GLU A 138 -26.93 2.01 36.64
CA GLU A 138 -27.44 1.47 37.91
C GLU A 138 -26.91 0.04 38.13
N ARG A 139 -26.89 -0.78 37.07
CA ARG A 139 -26.32 -2.13 37.13
C ARG A 139 -24.85 -2.12 37.54
N ILE A 140 -24.03 -1.27 36.92
CA ILE A 140 -22.61 -1.14 37.29
C ILE A 140 -22.44 -0.62 38.72
N ALA A 141 -23.21 0.39 39.10
CA ALA A 141 -23.12 1.00 40.43
C ALA A 141 -23.52 0.02 41.54
N VAL A 142 -24.67 -0.64 41.40
CA VAL A 142 -25.28 -1.47 42.45
C VAL A 142 -24.74 -2.91 42.41
N GLU A 143 -24.81 -3.59 41.26
CA GLU A 143 -24.42 -4.99 41.13
C GLU A 143 -22.91 -5.16 41.01
N GLY A 144 -22.24 -4.26 40.28
CA GLY A 144 -20.79 -4.30 40.07
C GLY A 144 -19.98 -3.77 41.24
N LEU A 145 -20.26 -2.52 41.64
CA LEU A 145 -19.46 -1.79 42.62
C LEU A 145 -20.03 -1.84 44.05
N GLY A 146 -21.23 -2.39 44.25
CA GLY A 146 -21.86 -2.50 45.56
C GLY A 146 -22.29 -1.16 46.19
N LEU A 147 -22.63 -0.16 45.38
CA LEU A 147 -23.07 1.15 45.85
C LEU A 147 -24.56 1.16 46.16
N GLU A 148 -24.97 1.74 47.29
CA GLU A 148 -26.38 1.89 47.69
C GLU A 148 -27.05 3.09 46.98
N MET A 149 -27.24 3.00 45.66
CA MET A 149 -27.68 4.13 44.81
C MET A 149 -28.90 3.78 43.92
N LYS A 150 -29.82 2.96 44.43
CA LYS A 150 -30.98 2.48 43.66
C LYS A 150 -31.94 3.62 43.33
N GLY A 151 -32.27 3.83 42.05
CA GLY A 151 -33.15 4.91 41.59
C GLY A 151 -32.56 6.32 41.64
N ALA A 152 -31.22 6.47 41.73
CA ALA A 152 -30.56 7.77 41.65
C ALA A 152 -30.61 8.37 40.23
N ALA A 153 -30.51 9.70 40.13
CA ALA A 153 -30.46 10.39 38.84
C ALA A 153 -29.22 9.98 38.02
N ARG A 154 -29.33 10.02 36.68
CA ARG A 154 -28.28 9.56 35.74
C ARG A 154 -26.92 10.22 36.01
N ASP A 155 -26.87 11.52 36.24
CA ASP A 155 -25.59 12.23 36.45
C ASP A 155 -24.92 11.87 37.78
N HIS A 156 -25.72 11.65 38.83
CA HIS A 156 -25.22 11.15 40.11
C HIS A 156 -24.64 9.73 39.98
N LEU A 157 -25.31 8.84 39.24
CA LEU A 157 -24.81 7.49 38.97
C LEU A 157 -23.48 7.53 38.19
N ARG A 158 -23.42 8.34 37.12
CA ARG A 158 -22.21 8.51 36.30
C ARG A 158 -21.04 9.01 37.14
N HIS A 159 -21.27 10.04 37.95
CA HIS A 159 -20.25 10.60 38.83
C HIS A 159 -19.76 9.58 39.86
N ALA A 160 -20.68 8.86 40.53
CA ALA A 160 -20.35 7.89 41.57
C ALA A 160 -19.54 6.69 41.03
N VAL A 161 -19.93 6.15 39.87
CA VAL A 161 -19.19 5.07 39.18
C VAL A 161 -17.79 5.54 38.82
N ARG A 162 -17.67 6.72 38.19
CA ARG A 162 -16.37 7.31 37.79
C ARG A 162 -15.45 7.52 38.98
N GLN A 163 -15.93 8.17 40.06
CA GLN A 163 -15.14 8.43 41.27
C GLN A 163 -14.68 7.14 41.95
N THR A 164 -15.49 6.09 41.90
CA THR A 164 -15.15 4.79 42.50
C THR A 164 -14.07 4.08 41.70
N LEU A 165 -14.21 4.02 40.37
CA LEU A 165 -13.27 3.32 39.48
C LEU A 165 -11.95 4.06 39.26
N LEU A 166 -11.92 5.39 39.39
CA LEU A 166 -10.68 6.17 39.24
C LEU A 166 -9.88 6.33 40.53
N ARG A 167 -10.43 5.93 41.70
CA ARG A 167 -9.68 5.92 42.96
C ARG A 167 -8.82 4.66 43.04
N PRO A 168 -7.47 4.77 43.14
CA PRO A 168 -6.60 3.60 42.99
C PRO A 168 -6.83 2.50 44.02
N SER A 169 -7.13 2.86 45.28
CA SER A 169 -7.41 1.89 46.34
C SER A 169 -8.72 1.11 46.10
N LYS A 170 -9.77 1.80 45.67
CA LYS A 170 -11.07 1.20 45.35
C LYS A 170 -10.99 0.35 44.08
N LEU A 171 -10.32 0.85 43.04
CA LEU A 171 -10.07 0.10 41.81
C LEU A 171 -9.26 -1.17 42.08
N HIS A 172 -8.22 -1.08 42.90
CA HIS A 172 -7.42 -2.26 43.27
C HIS A 172 -8.29 -3.29 43.98
N ALA A 173 -9.05 -2.89 45.00
CA ALA A 173 -9.95 -3.78 45.72
C ALA A 173 -10.99 -4.42 44.77
N HIS A 174 -11.56 -3.64 43.86
CA HIS A 174 -12.51 -4.12 42.85
C HIS A 174 -11.90 -5.18 41.94
N ILE A 175 -10.72 -4.93 41.37
CA ILE A 175 -10.01 -5.89 40.51
C ILE A 175 -9.64 -7.17 41.29
N GLN A 176 -9.31 -7.06 42.58
CA GLN A 176 -9.00 -8.23 43.42
C GLN A 176 -10.23 -9.05 43.81
N ALA A 177 -11.41 -8.42 43.86
CA ALA A 177 -12.68 -9.09 44.15
C ALA A 177 -13.22 -9.88 42.94
N LEU A 178 -12.72 -9.62 41.73
CA LEU A 178 -13.12 -10.36 40.53
C LEU A 178 -12.74 -11.85 40.61
N PRO A 179 -13.54 -12.74 39.98
CA PRO A 179 -13.15 -14.13 39.78
C PRO A 179 -11.76 -14.24 39.12
N PRO A 180 -10.96 -15.27 39.47
CA PRO A 180 -9.57 -15.38 39.00
C PRO A 180 -9.47 -15.42 37.46
N GLU A 181 -10.45 -16.02 36.79
CA GLU A 181 -10.51 -16.12 35.33
C GLU A 181 -10.77 -14.75 34.66
N GLU A 182 -11.69 -13.96 35.21
CA GLU A 182 -12.00 -12.60 34.73
C GLU A 182 -10.81 -11.66 34.91
N ARG A 183 -10.14 -11.78 36.07
CA ARG A 183 -8.94 -10.99 36.38
C ARG A 183 -7.78 -11.31 35.44
N GLU A 184 -7.54 -12.59 35.13
CA GLU A 184 -6.53 -12.97 34.14
C GLU A 184 -6.86 -12.45 32.74
N LEU A 185 -8.14 -12.48 32.34
CA LEU A 185 -8.60 -11.95 31.07
C LEU A 185 -8.41 -10.42 30.99
N LEU A 186 -8.76 -9.69 32.04
CA LEU A 186 -8.52 -8.25 32.16
C LEU A 186 -7.02 -7.93 32.00
N TYR A 187 -6.14 -8.66 32.71
CA TYR A 187 -4.69 -8.47 32.58
C TYR A 187 -4.15 -8.89 31.21
N ALA A 188 -4.75 -9.87 30.54
CA ALA A 188 -4.39 -10.23 29.16
C ALA A 188 -4.70 -9.09 28.18
N ILE A 189 -5.84 -8.42 28.34
CA ILE A 189 -6.22 -7.23 27.55
C ILE A 189 -5.29 -6.05 27.85
N LEU A 190 -5.00 -5.79 29.13
CA LEU A 190 -4.07 -4.71 29.54
C LEU A 190 -2.66 -4.91 28.96
N ARG A 191 -2.17 -6.15 28.92
CA ARG A 191 -0.88 -6.52 28.29
C ARG A 191 -0.87 -6.26 26.78
N ARG A 192 -2.03 -6.22 26.13
CA ARG A 192 -2.21 -5.93 24.70
C ARG A 192 -2.55 -4.46 24.40
N GLY A 193 -2.31 -3.56 25.37
CA GLY A 193 -2.56 -2.14 25.19
C GLY A 193 -3.95 -1.68 25.65
N GLY A 194 -4.79 -2.59 26.16
CA GLY A 194 -6.13 -2.24 26.68
C GLY A 194 -7.25 -2.33 25.65
N VAL A 195 -6.98 -2.80 24.43
CA VAL A 195 -7.97 -2.91 23.35
C VAL A 195 -7.93 -4.31 22.73
N CYS A 196 -9.10 -4.88 22.41
CA CYS A 196 -9.22 -6.20 21.78
C CYS A 196 -10.57 -6.39 21.07
N ILE A 197 -10.63 -7.27 20.07
CA ILE A 197 -11.91 -7.67 19.47
C ILE A 197 -12.52 -8.81 20.28
N TYR A 198 -13.84 -8.83 20.40
CA TYR A 198 -14.60 -9.84 21.15
C TYR A 198 -14.20 -11.29 20.78
N SER A 199 -14.06 -11.60 19.49
CA SER A 199 -13.62 -12.93 19.02
C SER A 199 -12.20 -13.32 19.46
N ASP A 200 -11.27 -12.37 19.60
CA ASP A 200 -9.90 -12.68 20.08
C ASP A 200 -9.89 -13.26 21.48
N LEU A 201 -10.80 -12.82 22.34
CA LEU A 201 -10.86 -13.24 23.72
C LEU A 201 -11.40 -14.66 23.86
N ILE A 202 -12.30 -15.05 22.96
CA ILE A 202 -12.78 -16.43 22.87
C ILE A 202 -11.63 -17.34 22.43
N ASP A 203 -10.83 -16.91 21.45
CA ASP A 203 -9.71 -17.67 20.90
C ASP A 203 -8.47 -17.70 21.81
N LEU A 204 -8.34 -16.74 22.73
CA LEU A 204 -7.22 -16.58 23.67
C LEU A 204 -7.16 -17.64 24.78
N GLY A 205 -8.20 -18.47 24.91
CA GLY A 205 -8.28 -19.49 25.97
C GLY A 205 -7.27 -20.63 25.80
N PHE A 206 -6.44 -20.82 26.82
CA PHE A 206 -5.60 -22.01 27.02
C PHE A 206 -6.47 -23.27 27.24
N GLN A 207 -7.15 -23.79 26.20
CA GLN A 207 -7.60 -25.18 26.00
C GLN A 207 -8.69 -25.23 24.89
N ARG A 208 -8.66 -26.31 24.09
CA ARG A 208 -9.32 -26.50 22.77
C ARG A 208 -10.85 -26.72 22.79
N HIS A 209 -11.60 -26.36 23.84
CA HIS A 209 -13.05 -26.58 23.89
C HIS A 209 -13.86 -25.26 23.96
N TYR A 210 -14.98 -25.26 23.24
CA TYR A 210 -15.93 -24.15 23.09
C TYR A 210 -16.81 -24.11 24.35
N ASP A 211 -16.40 -23.36 25.38
CA ASP A 211 -17.10 -23.30 26.66
C ASP A 211 -18.08 -22.13 26.70
N HIS A 212 -19.37 -22.42 26.89
CA HIS A 212 -20.42 -21.41 27.13
C HIS A 212 -20.08 -20.49 28.32
N SER A 213 -19.33 -20.97 29.32
CA SER A 213 -18.89 -20.18 30.48
C SER A 213 -18.03 -18.97 30.11
N LYS A 214 -17.23 -19.02 29.03
CA LYS A 214 -16.33 -17.91 28.62
C LYS A 214 -17.10 -16.70 28.11
N VAL A 215 -18.21 -16.96 27.41
CA VAL A 215 -19.10 -15.91 26.90
C VAL A 215 -19.77 -15.20 28.08
N ASP A 216 -20.13 -15.94 29.12
CA ASP A 216 -20.77 -15.40 30.32
C ASP A 216 -19.80 -14.54 31.14
N LEU A 217 -18.55 -14.98 31.33
CA LEU A 217 -17.49 -14.19 31.98
C LEU A 217 -17.24 -12.87 31.25
N LEU A 218 -17.18 -12.91 29.91
CA LEU A 218 -16.95 -11.71 29.11
C LEU A 218 -18.17 -10.76 29.15
N ASN A 219 -19.39 -11.30 29.12
CA ASN A 219 -20.61 -10.51 29.28
C ASN A 219 -20.67 -9.86 30.68
N HIS A 220 -20.22 -10.56 31.73
CA HIS A 220 -20.16 -10.03 33.09
C HIS A 220 -19.17 -8.86 33.18
N LEU A 221 -17.96 -9.01 32.61
CA LEU A 221 -16.97 -7.93 32.53
C LEU A 221 -17.52 -6.71 31.78
N ILE A 222 -18.25 -6.90 30.68
CA ILE A 222 -18.81 -5.81 29.86
C ILE A 222 -19.99 -5.11 30.54
N ARG A 223 -20.92 -5.86 31.15
CA ARG A 223 -22.20 -5.33 31.62
C ARG A 223 -22.22 -4.91 33.09
N THR A 224 -21.38 -5.53 33.93
CA THR A 224 -21.51 -5.43 35.38
C THR A 224 -20.29 -4.77 36.01
N THR A 225 -19.06 -5.09 35.57
CA THR A 225 -17.86 -4.64 36.30
C THR A 225 -17.46 -3.19 36.07
N GLY A 226 -17.87 -2.58 34.96
CA GLY A 226 -17.47 -1.22 34.58
C GLY A 226 -15.99 -1.08 34.18
N LEU A 227 -15.29 -2.18 33.90
CA LEU A 227 -13.86 -2.18 33.55
C LEU A 227 -13.60 -2.40 32.05
N LEU A 228 -14.58 -2.92 31.31
CA LEU A 228 -14.47 -3.25 29.90
C LEU A 228 -15.70 -2.73 29.15
N PHE A 229 -15.49 -1.97 28.08
CA PHE A 229 -16.57 -1.33 27.32
C PHE A 229 -16.49 -1.68 25.85
N ILE A 230 -17.61 -1.54 25.15
CA ILE A 230 -17.66 -1.67 23.70
C ILE A 230 -17.31 -0.31 23.10
N ALA A 231 -16.10 -0.18 22.58
CA ALA A 231 -15.58 1.04 21.97
C ALA A 231 -16.19 1.30 20.58
N ALA A 232 -16.43 0.25 19.81
CA ALA A 232 -17.08 0.35 18.51
C ALA A 232 -17.82 -0.95 18.19
N ARG A 233 -19.01 -0.82 17.60
CA ARG A 233 -19.83 -1.96 17.18
C ARG A 233 -19.34 -2.49 15.85
N GLY A 234 -19.09 -3.81 15.78
CA GLY A 234 -18.75 -4.48 14.54
C GLY A 234 -20.00 -4.88 13.76
N ALA A 235 -19.80 -5.54 12.60
CA ALA A 235 -20.90 -6.10 11.81
C ALA A 235 -21.74 -7.14 12.58
N ASN A 236 -21.15 -7.75 13.62
CA ASN A 236 -21.82 -8.63 14.55
C ASN A 236 -21.16 -8.53 15.95
N LYS A 237 -21.77 -9.15 16.96
CA LYS A 237 -21.26 -9.16 18.35
C LYS A 237 -19.81 -9.65 18.45
N TYR A 238 -19.39 -10.60 17.62
CA TYR A 238 -18.03 -11.16 17.65
C TYR A 238 -16.96 -10.25 17.04
N ALA A 239 -17.41 -9.25 16.28
CA ALA A 239 -16.60 -8.18 15.74
C ALA A 239 -16.66 -6.92 16.60
N ASP A 240 -17.34 -6.90 17.75
CA ASP A 240 -17.35 -5.74 18.64
C ASP A 240 -15.93 -5.48 19.18
N LEU A 241 -15.52 -4.21 19.13
CA LEU A 241 -14.26 -3.76 19.70
C LEU A 241 -14.45 -3.47 21.18
N LEU A 242 -13.71 -4.19 22.01
CA LEU A 242 -13.71 -4.03 23.45
C LEU A 242 -12.49 -3.23 23.89
N MET A 243 -12.69 -2.34 24.85
CA MET A 243 -11.62 -1.51 25.38
C MET A 243 -11.76 -1.31 26.88
N ILE A 244 -10.62 -1.41 27.56
CA ILE A 244 -10.45 -0.95 28.93
C ILE A 244 -10.19 0.56 28.87
N PRO A 245 -10.95 1.39 29.59
CA PRO A 245 -10.78 2.84 29.59
C PRO A 245 -9.33 3.25 29.86
N LYS A 246 -8.85 4.25 29.12
CA LYS A 246 -7.43 4.64 29.12
C LYS A 246 -6.92 5.12 30.48
N ASP A 247 -7.77 5.78 31.25
CA ASP A 247 -7.54 6.21 32.62
C ASP A 247 -7.42 5.01 33.57
N ILE A 248 -8.34 4.04 33.50
CA ILE A 248 -8.24 2.78 34.27
C ILE A 248 -6.96 2.01 33.90
N ALA A 249 -6.69 1.86 32.60
CA ALA A 249 -5.51 1.17 32.12
C ALA A 249 -4.21 1.83 32.59
N TRP A 250 -4.18 3.17 32.65
CA TRP A 250 -3.05 3.93 33.19
C TRP A 250 -2.86 3.72 34.69
N ILE A 251 -3.94 3.76 35.49
CA ILE A 251 -3.88 3.52 36.94
C ILE A 251 -3.31 2.12 37.20
N VAL A 252 -3.79 1.09 36.48
CA VAL A 252 -3.30 -0.28 36.68
C VAL A 252 -1.82 -0.42 36.25
N LYS A 253 -1.44 0.14 35.10
CA LYS A 253 -0.05 0.07 34.58
C LYS A 253 0.96 0.84 35.45
N SER A 254 0.54 1.94 36.08
CA SER A 254 1.38 2.76 36.97
C SER A 254 1.55 2.17 38.37
N GLY A 255 1.01 0.97 38.64
CA GLY A 255 1.05 0.36 39.97
C GLY A 255 0.03 0.97 40.92
N PHE A 256 -1.17 1.32 40.42
CA PHE A 256 -2.26 1.94 41.17
C PHE A 256 -1.91 3.33 41.71
N GLN A 257 -1.35 4.19 40.86
CA GLN A 257 -1.22 5.62 41.14
C GLN A 257 -2.48 6.39 40.68
N GLU A 258 -2.79 7.51 41.32
CA GLU A 258 -3.94 8.36 40.94
C GLU A 258 -3.65 9.05 39.60
N ASP A 259 -4.61 9.01 38.67
CA ASP A 259 -4.47 9.72 37.40
C ASP A 259 -4.63 11.23 37.65
N LEU A 260 -3.53 11.96 37.58
CA LEU A 260 -3.50 13.42 37.75
C LEU A 260 -3.05 14.13 36.46
N ARG A 261 -3.11 13.45 35.32
CA ARG A 261 -2.68 14.01 34.05
C ARG A 261 -3.57 15.17 33.63
N SER A 262 -2.92 16.29 33.29
CA SER A 262 -3.54 17.46 32.66
C SER A 262 -3.98 17.16 31.23
N LEU A 263 -4.84 18.00 30.63
CA LEU A 263 -5.22 17.86 29.22
C LEU A 263 -4.01 17.68 28.28
N THR A 264 -2.94 18.45 28.50
CA THR A 264 -1.70 18.35 27.72
C THR A 264 -0.95 17.03 27.90
N GLN A 265 -1.14 16.35 29.03
CA GLN A 265 -0.56 15.02 29.29
C GLN A 265 -1.49 13.88 28.86
N LEU A 266 -2.80 14.13 28.80
CA LEU A 266 -3.82 13.22 28.28
C LEU A 266 -3.85 13.18 26.76
N ASP A 267 -3.41 14.28 26.13
CA ASP A 267 -3.15 14.33 24.70
C ASP A 267 -1.88 13.52 24.38
N THR A 268 -1.93 12.20 24.57
CA THR A 268 -0.80 11.30 24.28
C THR A 268 -0.46 11.26 22.79
N ALA A 269 -1.37 11.70 21.93
CA ALA A 269 -1.08 11.91 20.52
C ALA A 269 -0.10 13.09 20.33
N THR A 270 -0.22 14.18 21.09
CA THR A 270 0.67 15.36 21.05
C THR A 270 1.54 15.52 22.29
N ALA A 271 1.72 14.49 23.12
CA ALA A 271 2.59 14.58 24.29
C ALA A 271 4.06 14.83 23.89
N GLY A 272 4.42 14.53 22.63
CA GLY A 272 5.68 14.96 22.00
C GLY A 272 5.68 16.41 21.47
N GLY A 273 4.55 17.11 21.51
CA GLY A 273 4.24 18.40 20.87
C GLY A 273 5.05 19.61 21.32
N ARG A 274 6.11 19.43 22.13
CA ARG A 274 7.14 20.45 22.36
C ARG A 274 8.57 19.98 22.14
N HIS A 275 8.82 18.68 22.03
CA HIS A 275 10.15 18.18 21.71
C HIS A 275 10.23 17.91 20.21
N ALA A 276 10.85 18.84 19.48
CA ALA A 276 11.25 18.54 18.12
C ALA A 276 12.26 17.39 18.18
N PRO A 277 12.09 16.32 17.38
CA PRO A 277 13.04 15.22 17.37
C PRO A 277 14.43 15.73 16.99
N GLY A 278 15.47 15.11 17.57
CA GLY A 278 16.86 15.45 17.26
C GLY A 278 17.22 15.32 15.77
N VAL A 279 16.55 14.41 15.07
CA VAL A 279 16.66 14.23 13.61
C VAL A 279 15.28 14.30 12.97
N VAL A 280 15.16 15.14 11.94
CA VAL A 280 13.94 15.31 11.13
C VAL A 280 14.23 14.94 9.68
N LEU A 281 13.38 14.09 9.11
CA LEU A 281 13.33 13.80 7.68
C LEU A 281 12.04 14.38 7.11
N ASP A 282 12.18 15.33 6.18
CA ASP A 282 11.08 15.93 5.43
C ASP A 282 11.41 15.83 3.94
N CYS A 283 10.55 15.14 3.18
CA CYS A 283 10.74 14.97 1.75
C CYS A 283 10.09 16.10 0.94
N GLY A 284 9.17 16.89 1.52
CA GLY A 284 8.37 17.86 0.76
C GLY A 284 7.84 17.29 -0.56
N ALA A 285 7.90 18.07 -1.64
CA ALA A 285 7.50 17.63 -2.98
C ALA A 285 8.61 16.92 -3.79
N GLN A 286 9.68 16.47 -3.14
CA GLN A 286 10.89 15.93 -3.79
C GLN A 286 10.63 14.70 -4.67
N ILE A 287 9.57 13.94 -4.37
CA ILE A 287 9.19 12.75 -5.16
C ILE A 287 8.95 13.06 -6.64
N LEU A 288 8.48 14.27 -6.97
CA LEU A 288 8.25 14.66 -8.35
C LEU A 288 9.57 14.76 -9.12
N ARG A 289 10.59 15.38 -8.51
CA ARG A 289 11.94 15.47 -9.08
C ARG A 289 12.62 14.12 -9.19
N ASP A 290 12.48 13.30 -8.15
CA ASP A 290 13.01 11.95 -8.15
C ASP A 290 12.36 11.08 -9.23
N LEU A 291 11.06 11.28 -9.51
CA LEU A 291 10.37 10.65 -10.65
C LEU A 291 10.93 11.15 -11.99
N VAL A 292 11.23 12.45 -12.15
CA VAL A 292 11.87 12.96 -13.38
C VAL A 292 13.24 12.30 -13.57
N ILE A 293 14.08 12.31 -12.52
CA ILE A 293 15.39 11.63 -12.52
C ILE A 293 15.23 10.15 -12.89
N PHE A 294 14.21 9.49 -12.33
CA PHE A 294 13.91 8.10 -12.61
C PHE A 294 13.60 7.83 -14.09
N VAL A 295 12.67 8.59 -14.66
CA VAL A 295 12.25 8.41 -16.05
C VAL A 295 13.39 8.77 -17.02
N THR A 296 14.13 9.85 -16.77
CA THR A 296 15.28 10.23 -17.59
C THR A 296 16.42 9.20 -17.50
N HIS A 297 16.65 8.60 -16.33
CA HIS A 297 17.63 7.51 -16.20
C HIS A 297 17.22 6.27 -17.01
N VAL A 298 15.93 5.92 -17.01
CA VAL A 298 15.39 4.80 -17.80
C VAL A 298 15.66 4.99 -19.29
N GLU A 299 15.42 6.20 -19.81
CA GLU A 299 15.74 6.59 -21.18
C GLU A 299 17.25 6.48 -21.45
N ARG A 300 18.07 7.11 -20.62
CA ARG A 300 19.53 7.21 -20.79
C ARG A 300 20.23 5.84 -20.78
N CYS A 301 19.80 4.94 -19.91
CA CYS A 301 20.46 3.65 -19.69
C CYS A 301 19.81 2.49 -20.46
N GLY A 302 18.69 2.72 -21.16
CA GLY A 302 18.00 1.67 -21.92
C GLY A 302 17.59 0.47 -21.05
N VAL A 303 16.92 0.74 -19.93
CA VAL A 303 16.59 -0.26 -18.91
C VAL A 303 15.75 -1.41 -19.49
N ARG A 304 16.21 -2.64 -19.30
CA ARG A 304 15.51 -3.84 -19.80
C ARG A 304 14.28 -4.16 -18.95
N ARG A 305 13.22 -4.60 -19.62
CA ARG A 305 11.99 -5.08 -19.00
C ARG A 305 12.14 -6.53 -18.56
N LEU A 306 11.78 -6.82 -17.31
CA LEU A 306 11.74 -8.19 -16.80
C LEU A 306 10.52 -8.97 -17.35
N SER A 307 10.60 -10.30 -17.31
CA SER A 307 9.50 -11.18 -17.74
C SER A 307 8.20 -10.99 -16.95
N ASN A 308 8.32 -10.61 -15.69
CA ASN A 308 7.19 -10.28 -14.82
C ASN A 308 6.65 -8.85 -15.05
N GLY A 309 7.22 -8.09 -15.99
CA GLY A 309 6.81 -6.73 -16.28
C GLY A 309 7.40 -5.66 -15.36
N GLY A 310 8.36 -5.99 -14.49
CA GLY A 310 9.04 -5.03 -13.63
C GLY A 310 10.39 -4.52 -14.15
N ILE A 311 11.13 -3.87 -13.25
CA ILE A 311 12.48 -3.33 -13.44
C ILE A 311 13.49 -4.14 -12.62
N GLY A 312 14.67 -4.41 -13.19
CA GLY A 312 15.75 -5.17 -12.57
C GLY A 312 16.28 -4.55 -11.26
N LYS A 313 16.53 -5.38 -10.24
CA LYS A 313 17.13 -4.94 -8.96
C LYS A 313 18.48 -4.24 -9.16
N ASN A 314 19.26 -4.66 -10.15
CA ASN A 314 20.56 -4.06 -10.44
C ASN A 314 20.40 -2.64 -11.02
N ASP A 315 19.42 -2.43 -11.90
CA ASP A 315 19.13 -1.10 -12.45
C ASP A 315 18.60 -0.16 -11.37
N LEU A 316 17.72 -0.64 -10.48
CA LEU A 316 17.26 0.12 -9.31
C LEU A 316 18.38 0.48 -8.33
N LYS A 317 19.43 -0.35 -8.22
CA LYS A 317 20.62 -0.01 -7.42
C LYS A 317 21.52 1.01 -8.11
N ARG A 318 21.57 1.01 -9.45
CA ARG A 318 22.36 1.97 -10.23
C ARG A 318 21.81 3.38 -10.16
N ILE A 319 20.48 3.53 -10.09
CA ILE A 319 19.85 4.84 -9.96
C ILE A 319 19.86 5.39 -8.52
N LEU A 320 19.93 4.52 -7.51
CA LEU A 320 19.82 4.94 -6.11
C LEU A 320 20.77 6.11 -5.72
N PRO A 321 22.04 6.16 -6.17
CA PRO A 321 22.95 7.28 -5.85
C PRO A 321 22.58 8.62 -6.49
N THR A 322 21.74 8.63 -7.53
CA THR A 322 21.32 9.86 -8.23
C THR A 322 20.00 10.42 -7.68
N LEU A 323 19.30 9.68 -6.83
CA LEU A 323 18.09 10.16 -6.17
C LEU A 323 18.46 11.07 -4.99
N SER A 324 17.47 11.76 -4.42
CA SER A 324 17.64 12.54 -3.20
C SER A 324 18.26 11.72 -2.04
N PRO A 325 18.93 12.36 -1.06
CA PRO A 325 19.66 11.66 -0.02
C PRO A 325 18.76 10.84 0.91
N GLY A 326 19.32 9.78 1.50
CA GLY A 326 18.62 8.92 2.48
C GLY A 326 17.60 7.96 1.86
N LYS A 327 17.54 7.84 0.53
CA LYS A 327 16.60 6.95 -0.15
C LYS A 327 17.07 5.50 -0.15
N THR A 328 16.09 4.59 -0.07
CA THR A 328 16.33 3.15 0.00
C THR A 328 16.01 2.47 -1.34
N LEU A 329 16.46 1.22 -1.50
CA LEU A 329 16.06 0.40 -2.64
C LEU A 329 14.54 0.23 -2.73
N LYS A 330 13.84 0.20 -1.59
CA LYS A 330 12.38 0.12 -1.53
C LYS A 330 11.73 1.38 -2.12
N TYR A 331 12.31 2.56 -1.88
CA TYR A 331 11.89 3.80 -2.53
C TYR A 331 12.10 3.77 -4.05
N ALA A 332 13.27 3.31 -4.53
CA ALA A 332 13.49 3.18 -5.98
C ALA A 332 12.49 2.21 -6.64
N ARG A 333 12.11 1.12 -5.96
CA ARG A 333 11.01 0.23 -6.40
C ARG A 333 9.66 0.95 -6.44
N PHE A 334 9.36 1.74 -5.42
CA PHE A 334 8.15 2.55 -5.37
C PHE A 334 8.07 3.52 -6.55
N LEU A 335 9.15 4.23 -6.87
CA LEU A 335 9.24 5.10 -8.05
C LEU A 335 9.01 4.33 -9.35
N GLY A 336 9.65 3.16 -9.50
CA GLY A 336 9.47 2.30 -10.66
C GLY A 336 8.00 1.88 -10.85
N LEU A 337 7.34 1.44 -9.79
CA LEU A 337 5.91 1.10 -9.84
C LEU A 337 5.06 2.33 -10.18
N CYS A 338 5.33 3.49 -9.56
CA CYS A 338 4.62 4.74 -9.86
C CYS A 338 4.77 5.12 -11.33
N ALA A 339 5.98 5.02 -11.90
CA ALA A 339 6.25 5.35 -13.29
C ALA A 339 5.50 4.42 -14.26
N ILE A 340 5.38 3.13 -13.93
CA ILE A 340 4.62 2.14 -14.71
C ILE A 340 3.11 2.40 -14.60
N GLU A 341 2.56 2.50 -13.39
CA GLU A 341 1.11 2.63 -13.14
C GLU A 341 0.54 3.97 -13.63
N LEU A 342 1.31 5.07 -13.51
CA LEU A 342 0.93 6.37 -14.07
C LEU A 342 1.10 6.42 -15.60
N GLY A 343 1.73 5.41 -16.21
CA GLY A 343 2.04 5.36 -17.64
C GLY A 343 3.05 6.43 -18.05
N LEU A 344 4.01 6.76 -17.18
CA LEU A 344 5.13 7.65 -17.50
C LEU A 344 6.20 6.92 -18.31
N ILE A 345 6.32 5.61 -18.12
CA ILE A 345 7.13 4.72 -18.95
C ILE A 345 6.27 3.62 -19.57
N VAL A 346 6.61 3.22 -20.79
CA VAL A 346 5.91 2.19 -21.57
C VAL A 346 6.90 1.16 -22.12
N PRO A 347 6.47 -0.09 -22.31
CA PRO A 347 7.32 -1.12 -22.89
C PRO A 347 7.44 -0.93 -24.40
N VAL A 348 8.67 -0.79 -24.91
CA VAL A 348 9.00 -0.79 -26.33
C VAL A 348 9.98 -1.93 -26.60
N GLY A 349 9.47 -3.04 -27.14
CA GLY A 349 10.23 -4.29 -27.25
C GLY A 349 10.62 -4.85 -25.87
N GLU A 350 11.92 -5.08 -25.67
CA GLU A 350 12.47 -5.56 -24.38
C GLU A 350 12.92 -4.42 -23.44
N ARG A 351 12.65 -3.15 -23.78
CA ARG A 351 13.13 -2.00 -23.00
C ARG A 351 11.98 -1.12 -22.52
N TRP A 352 12.22 -0.42 -21.42
CA TRP A 352 11.36 0.65 -20.95
C TRP A 352 11.75 1.96 -21.63
N GLN A 353 10.76 2.73 -22.07
CA GLN A 353 10.96 4.05 -22.68
C GLN A 353 9.98 5.06 -22.09
N PRO A 354 10.33 6.36 -22.00
CA PRO A 354 9.39 7.41 -21.61
C PRO A 354 8.19 7.44 -22.55
N ALA A 355 6.99 7.61 -21.99
CA ALA A 355 5.75 7.74 -22.74
C ALA A 355 5.52 9.20 -23.16
N GLU A 356 4.74 9.44 -24.22
CA GLU A 356 4.31 10.80 -24.60
C GLU A 356 3.55 11.52 -23.46
N ARG A 357 2.86 10.76 -22.59
CA ARG A 357 2.17 11.29 -21.42
C ARG A 357 3.14 11.96 -20.44
N PHE A 358 4.39 11.51 -20.35
CA PHE A 358 5.39 12.07 -19.45
C PHE A 358 5.65 13.55 -19.75
N ALA A 359 5.79 13.91 -21.04
CA ALA A 359 5.97 15.31 -21.43
C ALA A 359 4.79 16.22 -21.01
N ARG A 360 3.55 15.70 -21.02
CA ARG A 360 2.37 16.42 -20.51
C ARG A 360 2.38 16.52 -18.99
N TRP A 361 2.79 15.46 -18.31
CA TRP A 361 2.89 15.41 -16.85
C TRP A 361 3.88 16.44 -16.30
N LEU A 362 5.04 16.62 -16.96
CA LEU A 362 6.05 17.62 -16.58
C LEU A 362 5.51 19.07 -16.58
N ARG A 363 4.57 19.37 -17.49
CA ARG A 363 3.93 20.70 -17.61
C ARG A 363 2.77 20.93 -16.64
N SER A 364 2.37 19.91 -15.88
CA SER A 364 1.24 19.99 -14.95
C SER A 364 1.56 19.28 -13.63
N PRO A 365 2.57 19.77 -12.88
CA PRO A 365 3.08 19.10 -11.68
C PRO A 365 2.02 18.93 -10.58
N ALA A 366 1.12 19.90 -10.38
CA ALA A 366 0.04 19.80 -9.39
C ALA A 366 -0.94 18.66 -9.70
N GLN A 367 -1.40 18.57 -10.96
CA GLN A 367 -2.24 17.46 -11.41
C GLN A 367 -1.48 16.14 -11.34
N GLY A 368 -0.21 16.14 -11.75
CA GLY A 368 0.66 14.97 -11.71
C GLY A 368 0.86 14.41 -10.31
N TYR A 369 1.01 15.29 -9.31
CA TYR A 369 1.08 14.93 -7.91
C TYR A 369 -0.27 14.39 -7.39
N ALA A 370 -1.38 15.04 -7.73
CA ALA A 370 -2.70 14.55 -7.36
C ALA A 370 -2.98 13.15 -7.94
N ASP A 371 -2.62 12.91 -9.19
CA ASP A 371 -2.72 11.60 -9.84
C ASP A 371 -1.85 10.55 -9.13
N LEU A 372 -0.63 10.91 -8.72
CA LEU A 372 0.27 10.05 -7.95
C LEU A 372 -0.36 9.64 -6.60
N VAL A 373 -0.87 10.60 -5.83
CA VAL A 373 -1.51 10.33 -4.53
C VAL A 373 -2.78 9.49 -4.70
N ARG A 374 -3.62 9.79 -5.70
CA ARG A 374 -4.82 8.99 -6.01
C ARG A 374 -4.48 7.56 -6.44
N MET A 375 -3.43 7.40 -7.24
CA MET A 375 -2.93 6.10 -7.67
C MET A 375 -2.46 5.29 -6.46
N TRP A 376 -1.62 5.88 -5.59
CA TRP A 376 -1.17 5.21 -4.37
C TRP A 376 -2.34 4.86 -3.45
N ALA A 377 -3.32 5.74 -3.26
CA ALA A 377 -4.45 5.47 -2.38
C ALA A 377 -5.31 4.26 -2.84
N ARG A 378 -5.32 3.94 -4.14
CA ARG A 378 -6.20 2.91 -4.72
C ARG A 378 -5.49 1.64 -5.14
N THR A 379 -4.20 1.71 -5.47
CA THR A 379 -3.48 0.57 -6.03
C THR A 379 -3.23 -0.53 -5.00
N SER A 380 -3.51 -1.77 -5.36
CA SER A 380 -3.08 -2.95 -4.61
C SER A 380 -1.72 -3.48 -5.08
N SER A 381 -1.18 -2.96 -6.18
CA SER A 381 0.14 -3.35 -6.74
C SER A 381 1.30 -2.97 -5.82
N TRP A 382 1.12 -1.89 -5.06
CA TRP A 382 1.93 -1.59 -3.88
C TRP A 382 1.17 -2.10 -2.65
N ASN A 383 1.80 -2.90 -1.81
CA ASN A 383 1.21 -3.34 -0.56
C ASN A 383 2.25 -3.29 0.58
N GLU A 384 2.04 -2.41 1.56
CA GLU A 384 2.95 -2.21 2.70
C GLU A 384 3.03 -3.42 3.65
N GLU A 385 2.09 -4.36 3.54
CA GLU A 385 2.20 -5.65 4.19
C GLU A 385 3.38 -6.46 3.66
N PHE A 386 3.66 -6.36 2.36
CA PHE A 386 4.82 -6.99 1.77
C PHE A 386 6.06 -6.14 2.03
N ALA A 387 7.13 -6.76 2.53
CA ALA A 387 8.29 -6.02 3.03
C ALA A 387 8.97 -5.13 1.98
N GLU A 388 8.93 -5.57 0.72
CA GLU A 388 9.51 -4.88 -0.43
C GLU A 388 8.49 -3.97 -1.15
N GLY A 389 7.22 -3.99 -0.73
CA GLY A 389 6.13 -3.17 -1.25
C GLY A 389 5.53 -3.66 -2.58
N ASP A 390 6.35 -3.82 -3.62
CA ASP A 390 5.89 -4.20 -4.97
C ASP A 390 5.45 -5.67 -5.01
N VAL A 391 4.14 -5.89 -5.11
CA VAL A 391 3.53 -7.21 -5.22
C VAL A 391 3.15 -7.57 -6.66
N ALA A 392 3.16 -6.60 -7.58
CA ALA A 392 2.82 -6.82 -8.98
C ALA A 392 4.00 -7.44 -9.76
N HIS A 393 5.23 -7.01 -9.46
CA HIS A 393 6.42 -7.40 -10.22
C HIS A 393 7.39 -8.27 -9.42
N THR A 394 6.84 -9.15 -8.57
CA THR A 394 7.59 -10.10 -7.77
C THR A 394 7.41 -11.53 -8.28
N ASP A 395 8.48 -12.32 -8.26
CA ASP A 395 8.43 -13.73 -8.67
C ASP A 395 7.80 -14.63 -7.59
N ALA A 396 7.63 -14.09 -6.38
CA ALA A 396 6.99 -14.81 -5.28
C ALA A 396 5.46 -14.83 -5.47
N GLN A 397 4.84 -16.01 -5.32
CA GLN A 397 3.38 -16.07 -5.19
C GLN A 397 2.98 -15.51 -3.83
N ILE A 398 2.51 -14.27 -3.84
CA ILE A 398 1.97 -13.62 -2.64
C ILE A 398 0.45 -13.77 -2.68
N THR A 399 -0.10 -14.52 -1.72
CA THR A 399 -1.53 -14.77 -1.62
C THR A 399 -2.09 -14.24 -0.30
N HIS A 400 -3.41 -14.01 -0.29
CA HIS A 400 -4.19 -13.60 0.87
C HIS A 400 -3.87 -12.23 1.47
N LEU A 401 -3.22 -11.30 0.76
CA LEU A 401 -2.90 -9.94 1.26
C LEU A 401 -4.12 -9.21 1.85
N LEU A 402 -3.90 -8.38 2.88
CA LEU A 402 -4.93 -7.50 3.43
C LEU A 402 -5.39 -6.50 2.36
N ASP A 403 -6.63 -6.03 2.48
CA ASP A 403 -7.11 -4.89 1.70
C ASP A 403 -6.37 -3.63 2.15
N ILE A 404 -5.28 -3.34 1.44
CA ILE A 404 -4.38 -2.26 1.77
C ILE A 404 -4.99 -0.89 1.47
N SER A 405 -5.90 -0.81 0.50
CA SER A 405 -6.58 0.43 0.14
C SER A 405 -7.49 0.86 1.29
N GLU A 406 -8.20 -0.09 1.90
CA GLU A 406 -9.03 0.18 3.08
C GLU A 406 -8.18 0.53 4.32
N PHE A 407 -7.04 -0.14 4.51
CA PHE A 407 -6.09 0.23 5.58
C PHE A 407 -5.59 1.67 5.40
N ARG A 408 -5.16 2.04 4.19
CA ARG A 408 -4.71 3.41 3.87
C ARG A 408 -5.82 4.44 4.10
N ARG A 409 -7.08 4.11 3.76
CA ARG A 409 -8.24 4.97 4.02
C ARG A 409 -8.38 5.29 5.51
N LEU A 410 -8.28 4.29 6.38
CA LEU A 410 -8.38 4.47 7.84
C LEU A 410 -7.20 5.26 8.42
N VAL A 411 -5.99 5.05 7.89
CA VAL A 411 -4.82 5.88 8.23
C VAL A 411 -5.10 7.33 7.85
N PHE A 412 -5.58 7.58 6.63
CA PHE A 412 -5.92 8.91 6.15
C PHE A 412 -6.97 9.59 7.02
N GLU A 413 -8.07 8.91 7.34
CA GLU A 413 -9.11 9.44 8.23
C GLU A 413 -8.54 9.78 9.61
N SER A 414 -7.72 8.89 10.17
CA SER A 414 -7.07 9.14 11.45
C SER A 414 -6.14 10.36 11.41
N LEU A 415 -5.42 10.59 10.31
CA LEU A 415 -4.55 11.76 10.12
C LEU A 415 -5.33 13.08 10.04
N MET A 416 -6.54 13.07 9.46
CA MET A 416 -7.39 14.27 9.42
C MET A 416 -7.88 14.73 10.79
N HIS A 417 -7.88 13.83 11.77
CA HIS A 417 -8.26 14.10 13.15
C HIS A 417 -7.06 14.44 14.04
N LEU A 418 -5.85 14.62 13.50
CA LEU A 418 -4.70 15.05 14.28
C LEU A 418 -4.54 16.58 14.24
N PRO A 419 -4.04 17.20 15.32
CA PRO A 419 -3.69 18.62 15.30
C PRO A 419 -2.53 18.86 14.31
N HIS A 420 -2.82 19.63 13.26
CA HIS A 420 -1.86 19.91 12.19
C HIS A 420 -0.69 20.77 12.69
N GLY A 421 0.53 20.37 12.34
CA GLY A 421 1.77 21.09 12.67
C GLY A 421 2.49 20.63 13.93
N GLU A 422 1.85 19.82 14.79
CA GLU A 422 2.48 19.25 15.98
C GLU A 422 3.09 17.86 15.71
N TRP A 423 4.11 17.51 16.49
CA TRP A 423 4.74 16.18 16.44
C TRP A 423 3.91 15.17 17.22
N VAL A 424 3.61 14.05 16.56
CA VAL A 424 2.78 12.96 17.06
C VAL A 424 3.61 11.70 17.26
N GLU A 425 3.45 11.04 18.39
CA GLU A 425 4.07 9.74 18.64
C GLU A 425 3.37 8.64 17.86
N PHE A 426 4.12 7.95 17.00
CA PHE A 426 3.57 6.90 16.13
C PHE A 426 2.89 5.78 16.94
N ARG A 427 3.42 5.41 18.09
CA ARG A 427 2.84 4.36 18.94
C ARG A 427 1.46 4.77 19.47
N ALA A 428 1.33 5.99 19.97
CA ALA A 428 0.04 6.53 20.44
C ALA A 428 -0.98 6.62 19.30
N PHE A 429 -0.54 6.98 18.09
CA PHE A 429 -1.36 6.96 16.89
C PHE A 429 -1.81 5.52 16.52
N ALA A 430 -0.88 4.56 16.50
CA ALA A 430 -1.15 3.17 16.17
C ALA A 430 -2.13 2.51 17.17
N ASP A 431 -2.00 2.81 18.47
CA ASP A 431 -2.91 2.29 19.51
C ASP A 431 -4.37 2.70 19.28
N VAL A 432 -4.62 3.81 18.58
CA VAL A 432 -5.96 4.31 18.23
C VAL A 432 -6.43 3.81 16.87
N LEU A 433 -5.51 3.70 15.90
CA LEU A 433 -5.79 3.27 14.53
C LEU A 433 -6.05 1.75 14.43
N LEU A 434 -5.16 0.93 15.00
CA LEU A 434 -5.20 -0.53 14.81
C LEU A 434 -6.51 -1.20 15.24
N PRO A 435 -7.18 -0.76 16.33
CA PRO A 435 -8.52 -1.22 16.66
C PRO A 435 -9.54 -1.01 15.53
N GLN A 436 -9.52 0.15 14.89
CA GLN A 436 -10.43 0.49 13.78
C GLN A 436 -10.13 -0.34 12.54
N VAL A 437 -8.83 -0.54 12.24
CA VAL A 437 -8.38 -1.43 11.16
C VAL A 437 -8.87 -2.85 11.39
N ALA A 438 -8.79 -3.36 12.61
CA ALA A 438 -9.20 -4.72 12.92
C ALA A 438 -10.72 -4.94 12.78
N LEU A 439 -11.52 -3.87 12.84
CA LEU A 439 -12.97 -3.89 12.59
C LEU A 439 -13.32 -3.86 11.10
N ALA A 440 -12.66 -2.97 10.36
CA ALA A 440 -12.99 -2.69 8.97
C ALA A 440 -12.33 -3.67 7.98
N VAL A 441 -11.14 -4.18 8.31
CA VAL A 441 -10.38 -5.09 7.45
C VAL A 441 -10.59 -6.54 7.91
N PRO A 442 -11.23 -7.41 7.10
CA PRO A 442 -11.51 -8.80 7.48
C PRO A 442 -10.25 -9.57 7.89
N ARG A 443 -10.36 -10.33 8.98
CA ARG A 443 -9.25 -11.12 9.52
C ARG A 443 -8.95 -12.36 8.69
N ARG A 444 -7.66 -12.71 8.62
CA ARG A 444 -7.22 -14.01 8.10
C ARG A 444 -7.44 -15.13 9.10
N ALA A 445 -7.73 -16.32 8.59
CA ALA A 445 -7.58 -17.55 9.37
C ALA A 445 -6.10 -17.70 9.80
N GLN A 446 -5.85 -18.16 11.04
CA GLN A 446 -4.50 -18.36 11.58
C GLN A 446 -3.59 -19.27 10.71
N ARG A 447 -4.17 -20.09 9.83
CA ARG A 447 -3.44 -20.96 8.89
C ARG A 447 -2.85 -20.22 7.67
N ASP A 448 -3.29 -18.99 7.39
CA ASP A 448 -2.88 -18.18 6.21
C ASP A 448 -1.79 -17.14 6.52
N GLN A 449 -1.12 -17.23 7.67
CA GLN A 449 0.06 -16.39 7.94
C GLN A 449 1.25 -16.88 7.09
N GLY A 450 1.31 -16.41 5.85
CA GLY A 450 2.42 -16.62 4.94
C GLY A 450 3.74 -16.11 5.52
N LYS A 451 4.84 -16.73 5.10
CA LYS A 451 6.23 -16.41 5.52
C LYS A 451 6.65 -14.95 5.20
N PHE A 452 5.84 -14.16 4.52
CA PHE A 452 6.17 -12.81 4.06
C PHE A 452 5.29 -11.70 4.65
N ASN A 453 4.34 -12.03 5.54
CA ASN A 453 3.30 -11.11 5.98
C ASN A 453 3.72 -10.35 7.24
N ARG A 454 3.58 -9.01 7.22
CA ARG A 454 3.88 -8.13 8.36
C ARG A 454 2.67 -8.02 9.31
N PRO A 455 2.90 -7.92 10.63
CA PRO A 455 1.83 -7.58 11.57
C PRO A 455 1.24 -6.18 11.30
N PRO A 456 -0.06 -5.93 11.56
CA PRO A 456 -0.73 -4.66 11.28
C PRO A 456 -0.03 -3.39 11.80
N PHE A 457 0.60 -3.46 12.98
CA PHE A 457 1.39 -2.35 13.52
C PHE A 457 2.51 -1.88 12.55
N TYR A 458 3.22 -2.82 11.93
CA TYR A 458 4.31 -2.51 10.99
C TYR A 458 3.80 -2.13 9.60
N ILE A 459 2.55 -2.50 9.27
CA ILE A 459 1.88 -2.01 8.07
C ILE A 459 1.57 -0.52 8.24
N ALA A 460 0.95 -0.15 9.37
CA ALA A 460 0.71 1.25 9.71
C ALA A 460 2.02 2.05 9.77
N GLU A 461 3.09 1.48 10.35
CA GLU A 461 4.41 2.12 10.40
C GLU A 461 4.96 2.35 9.00
N SER A 462 4.89 1.35 8.12
CA SER A 462 5.37 1.48 6.74
C SER A 462 4.52 2.46 5.93
N ILE A 463 3.20 2.54 6.15
CA ILE A 463 2.36 3.57 5.51
C ILE A 463 2.83 4.97 5.93
N VAL A 464 3.06 5.22 7.22
CA VAL A 464 3.46 6.54 7.72
C VAL A 464 4.92 6.87 7.40
N ALA A 465 5.85 5.99 7.77
CA ALA A 465 7.28 6.22 7.71
C ALA A 465 7.89 6.05 6.31
N ASP A 466 7.25 5.25 5.45
CA ASP A 466 7.66 5.07 4.05
C ASP A 466 6.71 5.82 3.11
N SER A 467 5.53 5.28 2.81
CA SER A 467 4.70 5.74 1.68
C SER A 467 4.26 7.21 1.82
N LEU A 468 3.67 7.59 2.95
CA LEU A 468 3.22 8.96 3.20
C LEU A 468 4.40 9.94 3.31
N HIS A 469 5.51 9.50 3.91
CA HIS A 469 6.73 10.27 4.00
C HIS A 469 7.32 10.55 2.62
N TRP A 470 7.40 9.53 1.77
CA TRP A 470 7.89 9.64 0.39
C TRP A 470 6.99 10.51 -0.48
N LEU A 471 5.68 10.45 -0.29
CA LEU A 471 4.71 11.34 -0.92
C LEU A 471 4.78 12.78 -0.38
N GLY A 472 5.55 13.04 0.68
CA GLY A 472 5.69 14.37 1.27
C GLY A 472 4.52 14.78 2.16
N LEU A 473 3.60 13.87 2.46
CA LEU A 473 2.40 14.14 3.26
C LEU A 473 2.71 14.23 4.76
N VAL A 474 3.74 13.53 5.21
CA VAL A 474 4.22 13.55 6.59
C VAL A 474 5.74 13.73 6.66
N ALA A 475 6.20 14.49 7.64
CA ALA A 475 7.59 14.50 8.06
C ALA A 475 7.76 13.51 9.21
N VAL A 476 8.91 12.84 9.28
CA VAL A 476 9.18 11.77 10.25
C VAL A 476 10.44 12.15 11.03
N GLY A 477 10.48 11.84 12.31
CA GLY A 477 11.61 12.17 13.15
C GLY A 477 11.82 11.21 14.31
N SER A 478 13.00 11.29 14.90
CA SER A 478 13.41 10.52 16.08
C SER A 478 14.55 11.25 16.78
N ASP A 479 14.77 10.96 18.06
CA ASP A 479 15.91 11.49 18.82
C ASP A 479 17.25 10.89 18.38
N HIS A 480 17.21 9.72 17.72
CA HIS A 480 18.39 9.01 17.23
C HIS A 480 18.23 8.62 15.75
N GLN A 481 19.26 8.92 14.95
CA GLN A 481 19.36 8.57 13.52
C GLN A 481 19.14 7.06 13.27
N THR A 482 19.69 6.22 14.14
CA THR A 482 19.59 4.75 14.04
C THR A 482 18.16 4.24 14.09
N HIS A 483 17.27 4.93 14.81
CA HIS A 483 15.85 4.55 14.90
C HIS A 483 15.12 4.81 13.58
N LEU A 484 15.45 5.90 12.88
CA LEU A 484 14.90 6.21 11.56
C LEU A 484 15.41 5.23 10.51
N GLU A 485 16.70 4.92 10.52
CA GLU A 485 17.28 3.92 9.64
C GLU A 485 16.65 2.55 9.86
N VAL A 486 16.43 2.15 11.11
CA VAL A 486 15.75 0.90 11.45
C VAL A 486 14.31 0.90 10.94
N ALA A 487 13.55 1.98 11.13
CA ALA A 487 12.19 2.08 10.61
C ALA A 487 12.15 1.90 9.07
N GLN A 488 13.05 2.58 8.36
CA GLN A 488 13.14 2.56 6.88
C GLN A 488 13.74 1.27 6.31
N THR A 489 14.55 0.53 7.08
CA THR A 489 15.23 -0.72 6.63
C THR A 489 14.58 -2.01 7.14
N ARG A 490 13.45 -1.93 7.85
CA ARG A 490 12.62 -3.10 8.27
C ARG A 490 12.14 -3.98 7.10
N GLY A 491 12.39 -3.57 5.84
CA GLY A 491 12.30 -4.39 4.62
C GLY A 491 13.10 -5.70 4.65
N ASN A 492 14.17 -5.78 5.45
CA ASN A 492 15.11 -6.91 5.45
C ASN A 492 14.88 -7.96 6.55
N LEU A 493 13.80 -7.89 7.34
CA LEU A 493 13.54 -8.90 8.38
C LEU A 493 13.10 -10.22 7.73
N PRO A 494 13.92 -11.30 7.77
CA PRO A 494 13.47 -12.60 7.31
C PRO A 494 12.52 -13.14 8.36
N VAL A 495 11.23 -13.18 8.06
CA VAL A 495 10.18 -13.74 8.95
C VAL A 495 10.36 -15.27 9.13
N GLY A 496 11.34 -15.89 8.45
CA GLY A 496 11.71 -17.30 8.56
C GLY A 496 12.73 -17.69 9.65
N GLY A 497 13.15 -16.77 10.53
CA GLY A 497 14.07 -17.09 11.64
C GLY A 497 13.37 -17.74 12.85
N PRO A 498 14.10 -18.45 13.74
CA PRO A 498 13.50 -19.06 14.94
C PRO A 498 12.75 -18.01 15.77
N ARG A 499 11.48 -18.31 16.13
CA ARG A 499 10.49 -17.40 16.77
C ARG A 499 11.04 -16.54 17.93
N ARG A 500 12.10 -16.99 18.61
CA ARG A 500 12.79 -16.28 19.70
C ARG A 500 13.58 -15.04 19.23
N ARG A 501 14.24 -15.09 18.06
CA ARG A 501 14.98 -13.95 17.49
C ARG A 501 14.05 -12.91 16.88
N LEU A 502 12.94 -13.34 16.29
CA LEU A 502 11.87 -12.44 15.83
C LEU A 502 11.28 -11.68 17.01
N ARG A 503 10.89 -12.36 18.10
CA ARG A 503 10.40 -11.71 19.33
C ARG A 503 11.40 -10.73 19.95
N GLN A 504 12.69 -11.06 20.00
CA GLN A 504 13.71 -10.14 20.53
C GLN A 504 13.89 -8.88 19.67
N ARG A 505 13.81 -9.01 18.33
CA ARG A 505 13.90 -7.87 17.41
C ARG A 505 12.61 -7.05 17.34
N LEU A 506 11.44 -7.68 17.47
CA LEU A 506 10.15 -7.01 17.62
C LEU A 506 10.08 -6.23 18.94
N LYS A 507 10.66 -6.77 20.02
CA LYS A 507 10.78 -6.07 21.30
C LYS A 507 11.74 -4.87 21.23
N ALA A 508 12.87 -4.99 20.53
CA ALA A 508 13.75 -3.85 20.23
C ALA A 508 13.09 -2.80 19.30
N ALA A 509 12.05 -3.19 18.55
CA ALA A 509 11.24 -2.31 17.72
C ALA A 509 10.05 -1.67 18.49
N GLU A 510 9.65 -2.22 19.63
CA GLU A 510 8.70 -1.58 20.56
C GLU A 510 9.33 -0.37 21.27
N ASP A 511 10.67 -0.28 21.30
CA ASP A 511 11.45 0.78 21.94
C ASP A 511 11.83 1.94 20.98
N THR A 512 11.42 1.91 19.71
CA THR A 512 11.67 3.03 18.77
C THR A 512 10.66 4.16 18.97
N HIS A 513 11.11 5.27 19.55
CA HIS A 513 10.37 6.54 19.60
C HIS A 513 10.31 7.20 18.22
N LEU A 514 9.41 6.70 17.36
CA LEU A 514 9.12 7.30 16.07
C LEU A 514 8.09 8.42 16.23
N LEU A 515 8.45 9.62 15.80
CA LEU A 515 7.58 10.79 15.75
C LEU A 515 7.24 11.11 14.29
N PHE A 516 6.05 11.63 14.04
CA PHE A 516 5.69 12.17 12.72
C PHE A 516 4.82 13.42 12.86
N ARG A 517 4.78 14.24 11.82
CA ARG A 517 3.85 15.37 11.73
C ARG A 517 3.31 15.49 10.32
N VAL A 518 2.07 15.95 10.18
CA VAL A 518 1.49 16.29 8.87
C VAL A 518 2.18 17.54 8.33
N THR A 519 2.69 17.49 7.09
CA THR A 519 3.33 18.65 6.44
C THR A 519 2.26 19.62 5.91
N PRO A 520 2.62 20.87 5.57
CA PRO A 520 1.68 21.79 4.90
C PRO A 520 1.12 21.22 3.60
N LEU A 521 1.95 20.52 2.81
CA LEU A 521 1.53 19.81 1.59
C LEU A 521 0.56 18.67 1.93
N GLY A 522 0.84 17.94 3.01
CA GLY A 522 -0.03 16.91 3.57
C GLY A 522 -1.40 17.43 3.93
N ASP A 523 -1.48 18.49 4.74
CA ASP A 523 -2.74 19.11 5.16
C ASP A 523 -3.55 19.60 3.95
N ALA A 524 -2.91 20.30 3.01
CA ALA A 524 -3.55 20.72 1.77
C ALA A 524 -4.15 19.51 1.03
N THR A 525 -3.34 18.46 0.81
CA THR A 525 -3.76 17.24 0.08
C THR A 525 -4.84 16.45 0.79
N LEU A 526 -4.78 16.33 2.11
CA LEU A 526 -5.80 15.65 2.93
C LEU A 526 -7.16 16.35 2.78
N ARG A 527 -7.18 17.69 2.84
CA ARG A 527 -8.40 18.47 2.61
C ARG A 527 -8.94 18.27 1.19
N LEU A 528 -8.07 18.13 0.20
CA LEU A 528 -8.49 17.83 -1.19
C LEU A 528 -9.18 16.47 -1.29
N LEU A 529 -8.58 15.45 -0.69
CA LEU A 529 -9.12 14.09 -0.74
C LEU A 529 -10.44 13.99 0.02
N ALA A 530 -10.59 14.71 1.14
CA ALA A 530 -11.84 14.79 1.89
C ALA A 530 -12.96 15.49 1.10
N GLN A 531 -12.61 16.56 0.37
CA GLN A 531 -13.56 17.34 -0.44
C GLN A 531 -13.85 16.70 -1.79
N ALA A 532 -13.04 15.77 -2.30
CA ALA A 532 -13.24 15.12 -3.59
C ALA A 532 -14.54 14.27 -3.68
N ASN A 533 -15.26 14.09 -2.57
CA ASN A 533 -16.65 13.61 -2.57
C ASN A 533 -17.68 14.69 -2.99
N GLY A 534 -17.26 15.92 -3.33
CA GLY A 534 -18.06 16.99 -3.93
C GLY A 534 -17.24 18.05 -4.71
N ASN A 535 -17.66 18.39 -5.93
CA ASN A 535 -17.09 19.42 -6.84
C ASN A 535 -15.55 19.58 -6.85
N GLY A 536 -14.86 18.71 -7.61
CA GLY A 536 -13.40 18.61 -7.70
C GLY A 536 -12.60 19.81 -8.24
N ALA A 537 -13.23 20.90 -8.70
CA ALA A 537 -12.51 22.03 -9.33
C ALA A 537 -11.81 23.00 -8.36
N LYS A 538 -12.27 23.12 -7.09
CA LYS A 538 -11.60 23.97 -6.08
C LYS A 538 -10.38 23.30 -5.44
N ALA A 539 -10.30 21.98 -5.55
CA ALA A 539 -9.27 21.18 -4.91
C ALA A 539 -7.91 21.32 -5.62
N ASP A 540 -7.90 21.28 -6.95
CA ASP A 540 -6.65 21.37 -7.72
C ASP A 540 -5.91 22.71 -7.50
N ALA A 541 -6.63 23.78 -7.13
CA ALA A 541 -6.05 25.09 -6.84
C ALA A 541 -5.29 25.16 -5.51
N VAL A 542 -5.69 24.42 -4.46
CA VAL A 542 -5.06 24.49 -3.13
C VAL A 542 -3.79 23.63 -3.06
N ALA A 543 -3.74 22.49 -3.77
CA ALA A 543 -2.47 21.76 -3.95
C ALA A 543 -1.48 22.51 -4.86
N ALA A 544 -1.98 23.24 -5.86
CA ALA A 544 -1.13 24.07 -6.71
C ALA A 544 -0.40 25.17 -5.92
N ASP A 545 -1.07 25.82 -4.96
CA ASP A 545 -0.44 26.85 -4.12
C ASP A 545 0.69 26.31 -3.22
N ALA A 546 0.60 25.03 -2.82
CA ALA A 546 1.65 24.35 -2.04
C ALA A 546 2.82 23.83 -2.91
N LEU A 547 2.61 23.62 -4.22
CA LEU A 547 3.58 23.05 -5.16
C LEU A 547 4.17 24.14 -6.07
N ARG A 548 5.32 24.69 -5.69
CA ARG A 548 6.00 25.75 -6.43
C ARG A 548 6.96 25.14 -7.46
N PHE A 549 6.53 24.92 -8.70
CA PHE A 549 7.38 24.45 -9.83
C PHE A 549 7.25 25.38 -11.04
N GLU A 550 7.23 26.70 -10.80
CA GLU A 550 6.89 27.71 -11.81
C GLU A 550 8.11 28.43 -12.38
N THR A 551 9.26 28.34 -11.71
CA THR A 551 10.47 29.09 -12.10
C THR A 551 11.19 28.36 -13.22
N ALA A 552 11.54 29.07 -14.30
CA ALA A 552 12.36 28.53 -15.40
C ALA A 552 13.86 28.87 -15.26
N GLN A 553 14.23 29.67 -14.26
CA GLN A 553 15.59 30.18 -14.08
C GLN A 553 16.47 29.23 -13.25
N PHE A 554 17.70 29.00 -13.73
CA PHE A 554 18.77 28.28 -13.03
C PHE A 554 20.10 29.01 -13.20
N THR A 555 21.14 28.62 -12.47
CA THR A 555 22.47 29.24 -12.61
C THR A 555 23.49 28.26 -13.14
N VAL A 556 24.18 28.63 -14.21
CA VAL A 556 25.28 27.86 -14.79
C VAL A 556 26.62 28.45 -14.36
N GLN A 557 27.45 27.65 -13.70
CA GLN A 557 28.72 28.07 -13.14
C GLN A 557 29.92 27.79 -14.07
N PRO A 558 31.04 28.53 -13.96
CA PRO A 558 32.24 28.30 -14.77
C PRO A 558 32.91 26.93 -14.59
N ASN A 559 32.65 26.24 -13.48
CA ASN A 559 33.12 24.88 -13.18
C ASN A 559 32.24 23.78 -13.81
N LEU A 560 31.33 24.15 -14.73
CA LEU A 560 30.40 23.24 -15.44
C LEU A 560 29.26 22.69 -14.57
N GLU A 561 29.04 23.26 -13.38
CA GLU A 561 27.91 22.93 -12.52
C GLU A 561 26.68 23.79 -12.82
N ILE A 562 25.50 23.19 -12.70
CA ILE A 562 24.22 23.84 -12.86
C ILE A 562 23.50 23.77 -11.51
N LEU A 563 23.24 24.93 -10.93
CA LEU A 563 22.46 25.07 -9.72
C LEU A 563 20.98 25.25 -10.06
N CYS A 564 20.18 24.26 -9.67
CA CYS A 564 18.75 24.18 -9.92
C CYS A 564 17.98 24.50 -8.63
N PRO A 565 17.30 25.65 -8.53
CA PRO A 565 16.55 26.03 -7.33
C PRO A 565 15.36 25.07 -7.10
N PRO A 566 14.81 24.94 -5.87
CA PRO A 566 13.76 23.96 -5.53
C PRO A 566 12.45 24.12 -6.31
N ASP A 567 12.20 25.33 -6.81
CA ASP A 567 11.03 25.73 -7.55
C ASP A 567 11.19 25.69 -9.07
N LEU A 568 12.33 25.18 -9.56
CA LEU A 568 12.58 24.97 -10.98
C LEU A 568 11.51 24.04 -11.57
N SER A 569 10.91 24.46 -12.68
CA SER A 569 9.90 23.70 -13.40
C SER A 569 10.42 22.34 -13.85
N LEU A 570 9.55 21.32 -13.78
CA LEU A 570 9.97 19.93 -14.01
C LEU A 570 10.39 19.66 -15.45
N ASP A 571 9.82 20.40 -16.41
CA ASP A 571 10.19 20.34 -17.83
C ASP A 571 11.61 20.87 -18.07
N VAL A 572 11.96 22.03 -17.49
CA VAL A 572 13.31 22.57 -17.57
C VAL A 572 14.29 21.65 -16.84
N PHE A 573 13.91 21.14 -15.66
CA PHE A 573 14.74 20.19 -14.92
C PHE A 573 15.01 18.92 -15.74
N HIS A 574 14.00 18.39 -16.41
CA HIS A 574 14.14 17.25 -17.33
C HIS A 574 15.12 17.55 -18.48
N ASP A 575 14.99 18.71 -19.13
CA ASP A 575 15.88 19.09 -20.24
C ASP A 575 17.34 19.21 -19.79
N LEU A 576 17.59 19.72 -18.58
CA LEU A 576 18.93 19.76 -18.01
C LEU A 576 19.47 18.36 -17.72
N LEU A 577 18.65 17.44 -17.21
CA LEU A 577 19.06 16.05 -16.94
C LEU A 577 19.45 15.28 -18.21
N ARG A 578 18.93 15.66 -19.38
CA ARG A 578 19.35 15.08 -20.67
C ARG A 578 20.78 15.47 -21.05
N LEU A 579 21.24 16.63 -20.58
CA LEU A 579 22.54 17.23 -20.92
C LEU A 579 23.61 17.00 -19.84
N SER A 580 23.21 16.59 -18.64
CA SER A 580 24.06 16.63 -17.45
C SER A 580 23.91 15.37 -16.58
N GLU A 581 24.76 15.28 -15.58
CA GLU A 581 24.71 14.24 -14.55
C GLU A 581 24.32 14.82 -13.20
N VAL A 582 23.52 14.06 -12.45
CA VAL A 582 23.14 14.44 -11.09
C VAL A 582 24.33 14.28 -10.16
N ARG A 583 24.77 15.37 -9.51
CA ARG A 583 25.77 15.33 -8.44
C ARG A 583 25.11 15.23 -7.08
N GLN A 584 24.11 16.07 -6.84
CA GLN A 584 23.42 16.16 -5.57
C GLN A 584 22.00 16.69 -5.79
N VAL A 585 21.05 16.14 -5.04
CA VAL A 585 19.64 16.56 -5.09
C VAL A 585 19.19 16.85 -3.65
N ASP A 586 19.42 18.07 -3.20
CA ASP A 586 18.96 18.56 -1.90
C ASP A 586 17.99 19.75 -2.07
N VAL A 587 18.12 20.81 -1.27
CA VAL A 587 17.35 22.04 -1.44
C VAL A 587 17.63 22.70 -2.80
N VAL A 588 18.89 22.70 -3.25
CA VAL A 588 19.30 23.20 -4.57
C VAL A 588 20.00 22.06 -5.30
N ALA A 589 19.33 21.48 -6.30
CA ALA A 589 19.92 20.37 -7.03
C ALA A 589 21.12 20.85 -7.84
N THR A 590 22.25 20.14 -7.71
CA THR A 590 23.47 20.41 -8.46
C THR A 590 23.62 19.34 -9.53
N LEU A 591 23.61 19.79 -10.79
CA LEU A 591 23.92 18.96 -11.95
C LEU A 591 25.30 19.34 -12.47
N ALA A 592 26.00 18.41 -13.12
CA ALA A 592 27.29 18.67 -13.74
C ALA A 592 27.25 18.30 -15.22
N ILE A 593 27.67 19.22 -16.07
CA ILE A 593 27.85 18.94 -17.49
C ILE A 593 29.23 18.30 -17.66
N THR A 594 29.26 17.06 -18.16
CA THR A 594 30.50 16.34 -18.48
C THR A 594 30.58 16.13 -19.99
N ARG A 595 31.79 15.83 -20.49
CA ARG A 595 31.96 15.46 -21.91
C ARG A 595 31.14 14.23 -22.26
N GLU A 596 31.08 13.27 -21.34
CA GLU A 596 30.32 12.03 -21.47
C GLU A 596 28.81 12.28 -21.51
N SER A 597 28.29 13.17 -20.64
CA SER A 597 26.87 13.51 -20.63
C SER A 597 26.45 14.25 -21.91
N LEU A 598 27.26 15.20 -22.38
CA LEU A 598 27.00 15.90 -23.65
C LEU A 598 27.10 14.96 -24.85
N ARG A 599 28.13 14.12 -24.92
CA ARG A 599 28.30 13.16 -26.02
C ARG A 599 27.10 12.23 -26.10
N HIS A 600 26.71 11.65 -24.97
CA HIS A 600 25.53 10.78 -24.89
C HIS A 600 24.27 11.52 -25.39
N ALA A 601 24.07 12.77 -24.98
CA ALA A 601 22.94 13.58 -25.44
C ALA A 601 22.95 13.81 -26.96
N LEU A 602 24.12 14.11 -27.53
CA LEU A 602 24.30 14.30 -28.98
C LEU A 602 24.03 13.00 -29.76
N ASP A 603 24.55 11.88 -29.28
CA ASP A 603 24.34 10.55 -29.89
C ASP A 603 22.85 10.14 -29.88
N HIS A 604 22.07 10.66 -28.92
CA HIS A 604 20.62 10.45 -28.81
C HIS A 604 19.78 11.54 -29.51
N GLY A 605 20.39 12.26 -30.46
CA GLY A 605 19.69 13.16 -31.38
C GLY A 605 19.50 14.60 -30.88
N LEU A 606 20.15 14.99 -29.78
CA LEU A 606 20.19 16.40 -29.39
C LEU A 606 21.23 17.14 -30.25
N THR A 607 20.92 18.35 -30.73
CA THR A 607 21.89 19.15 -31.48
C THR A 607 22.66 20.10 -30.58
N ALA A 608 23.86 20.51 -31.00
CA ALA A 608 24.67 21.51 -30.28
C ALA A 608 23.91 22.83 -30.09
N ASP A 609 23.22 23.30 -31.14
CA ASP A 609 22.39 24.50 -31.10
C ASP A 609 21.23 24.34 -30.10
N ALA A 610 20.57 23.18 -30.07
CA ALA A 610 19.51 22.91 -29.12
C ALA A 610 20.05 22.87 -27.68
N ALA A 611 21.20 22.26 -27.44
CA ALA A 611 21.87 22.24 -26.14
C ALA A 611 22.20 23.65 -25.64
N LEU A 612 22.77 24.50 -26.52
CA LEU A 612 23.04 25.90 -26.22
C LEU A 612 21.75 26.67 -25.92
N GLN A 613 20.70 26.49 -26.73
CA GLN A 613 19.42 27.18 -26.53
C GLN A 613 18.76 26.79 -25.20
N ILE A 614 18.78 25.51 -24.81
CA ILE A 614 18.26 25.04 -23.53
C ILE A 614 18.98 25.77 -22.38
N LEU A 615 20.31 25.83 -22.42
CA LEU A 615 21.11 26.48 -21.39
C LEU A 615 20.93 28.00 -21.37
N GLN A 616 20.90 28.65 -22.54
CA GLN A 616 20.77 30.10 -22.65
C GLN A 616 19.40 30.60 -22.20
N ARG A 617 18.33 29.86 -22.50
CA ARG A 617 16.96 30.27 -22.22
C ARG A 617 16.66 30.32 -20.71
N GLY A 618 17.24 29.41 -19.93
CA GLY A 618 16.98 29.31 -18.50
C GLY A 618 18.11 29.83 -17.59
N SER A 619 19.32 30.09 -18.10
CA SER A 619 20.41 30.60 -17.25
C SER A 619 20.18 32.05 -16.81
N ALA A 620 20.22 32.31 -15.50
CA ALA A 620 20.12 33.64 -14.91
C ALA A 620 21.36 34.51 -15.20
N VAL A 621 22.49 33.89 -15.55
CA VAL A 621 23.78 34.52 -15.84
C VAL A 621 24.17 34.18 -17.29
N PRO A 622 24.86 35.06 -18.03
CA PRO A 622 25.41 34.70 -19.34
C PRO A 622 26.24 33.41 -19.27
N LEU A 623 26.08 32.54 -20.26
CA LEU A 623 26.77 31.25 -20.25
C LEU A 623 28.30 31.42 -20.26
N PRO A 624 29.04 30.75 -19.36
CA PRO A 624 30.49 30.74 -19.39
C PRO A 624 31.05 30.25 -20.72
N GLN A 625 32.14 30.87 -21.19
CA GLN A 625 32.84 30.46 -22.43
C GLN A 625 33.28 28.99 -22.38
N THR A 626 33.65 28.48 -21.20
CA THR A 626 34.05 27.08 -21.00
C THR A 626 33.00 26.08 -21.50
N ILE A 627 31.71 26.38 -21.34
CA ILE A 627 30.60 25.50 -21.77
C ILE A 627 30.41 25.56 -23.28
N GLN A 628 30.46 26.75 -23.85
CA GLN A 628 30.36 26.94 -25.30
C GLN A 628 31.49 26.17 -26.00
N HIS A 629 32.73 26.34 -25.53
CA HIS A 629 33.88 25.60 -26.03
C HIS A 629 33.74 24.09 -25.87
N MET A 630 33.16 23.60 -24.75
CA MET A 630 32.97 22.17 -24.55
C MET A 630 31.93 21.57 -25.52
N ILE A 631 30.83 22.28 -25.77
CA ILE A 631 29.82 21.87 -26.74
C ILE A 631 30.40 21.86 -28.16
N ASP A 632 31.15 22.91 -28.52
CA ASP A 632 31.84 23.00 -29.81
C ASP A 632 32.88 21.87 -29.96
N GLU A 633 33.65 21.57 -28.92
CA GLU A 633 34.64 20.49 -28.93
C GLU A 633 33.98 19.10 -29.11
N CYS A 634 32.87 18.84 -28.41
CA CYS A 634 32.10 17.61 -28.56
C CYS A 634 31.45 17.49 -29.95
N THR A 635 31.12 18.60 -30.60
CA THR A 635 30.49 18.58 -31.94
C THR A 635 31.53 18.50 -33.06
N SER A 636 32.66 19.20 -32.89
CA SER A 636 33.77 19.25 -33.86
C SER A 636 34.53 17.93 -34.02
N ARG A 637 34.44 17.04 -33.02
CA ARG A 637 34.94 15.67 -33.10
C ARG A 637 33.75 14.69 -33.09
N PRO A 638 33.08 14.41 -34.21
CA PRO A 638 32.19 13.25 -34.30
C PRO A 638 32.94 11.98 -33.85
N SER A 639 32.24 10.96 -33.40
CA SER A 639 32.83 9.65 -33.07
C SER A 639 33.47 9.05 -34.33
N ALA A 640 34.74 9.37 -34.60
CA ALA A 640 35.42 9.12 -35.87
C ALA A 640 35.80 7.65 -36.12
N LEU A 641 35.37 6.74 -35.24
CA LEU A 641 35.74 5.33 -35.22
C LEU A 641 34.50 4.47 -34.99
N PHE A 642 34.10 3.73 -36.02
CA PHE A 642 32.91 2.89 -36.03
C PHE A 642 33.29 1.42 -36.18
N LEU A 643 32.86 0.57 -35.25
CA LEU A 643 33.20 -0.85 -35.16
C LEU A 643 31.93 -1.71 -35.20
N ALA A 644 31.72 -2.52 -36.25
CA ALA A 644 30.48 -3.29 -36.41
C ALA A 644 30.67 -4.81 -36.34
N ALA A 645 29.67 -5.52 -35.79
CA ALA A 645 29.71 -6.96 -35.50
C ALA A 645 29.62 -7.90 -36.72
N GLY A 646 29.54 -7.38 -37.96
CA GLY A 646 29.35 -8.16 -39.19
C GLY A 646 30.62 -8.77 -39.81
N GLY A 647 31.46 -9.43 -39.01
CA GLY A 647 32.77 -9.95 -39.45
C GLY A 647 33.97 -9.17 -38.90
N GLY A 648 33.70 -8.18 -38.04
CA GLY A 648 34.67 -7.34 -37.37
C GLY A 648 35.36 -6.39 -38.35
N PHE A 649 34.81 -5.19 -38.52
CA PHE A 649 35.50 -4.13 -39.25
C PHE A 649 35.47 -2.82 -38.47
N LEU A 650 36.52 -2.02 -38.61
CA LEU A 650 36.66 -0.68 -38.08
C LEU A 650 36.69 0.29 -39.27
N ALA A 651 35.72 1.21 -39.32
CA ALA A 651 35.75 2.36 -40.20
C ALA A 651 36.33 3.56 -39.43
N VAL A 652 37.22 4.29 -40.07
CA VAL A 652 37.96 5.43 -39.53
C VAL A 652 37.85 6.59 -40.51
N ASP A 653 37.36 7.73 -40.04
CA ASP A 653 37.20 8.90 -40.91
C ASP A 653 38.53 9.56 -41.29
N ASP A 654 39.54 9.46 -40.41
CA ASP A 654 40.89 10.02 -40.61
C ASP A 654 41.91 8.95 -41.06
N PRO A 655 42.46 9.04 -42.29
CA PRO A 655 43.45 8.08 -42.78
C PRO A 655 44.77 8.08 -41.98
N VAL A 656 45.10 9.18 -41.27
CA VAL A 656 46.28 9.25 -40.39
C VAL A 656 46.07 8.39 -39.15
N LEU A 657 44.87 8.47 -38.56
CA LEU A 657 44.45 7.65 -37.42
C LEU A 657 44.38 6.17 -37.79
N LEU A 658 43.91 5.84 -39.01
CA LEU A 658 43.94 4.46 -39.49
C LEU A 658 45.37 3.91 -39.53
N ALA A 659 46.33 4.71 -40.01
CA ALA A 659 47.73 4.30 -40.09
C ALA A 659 48.34 4.05 -38.68
N GLU A 660 47.94 4.83 -37.68
CA GLU A 660 48.32 4.62 -36.29
C GLU A 660 47.75 3.30 -35.74
N ILE A 661 46.46 3.05 -35.98
CA ILE A 661 45.76 1.82 -35.53
C ILE A 661 46.33 0.56 -36.20
N VAL A 662 46.63 0.62 -37.50
CA VAL A 662 47.22 -0.50 -38.25
C VAL A 662 48.63 -0.82 -37.75
N ASN A 663 49.38 0.18 -37.31
CA ASN A 663 50.75 0.00 -36.79
C ASN A 663 50.79 -0.32 -35.28
N HIS A 664 49.66 -0.27 -34.58
CA HIS A 664 49.61 -0.53 -33.15
C HIS A 664 49.91 -2.00 -32.82
N ARG A 665 50.90 -2.24 -31.96
CA ARG A 665 51.48 -3.57 -31.68
C ARG A 665 50.47 -4.62 -31.22
N ARG A 666 49.40 -4.20 -30.52
CA ARG A 666 48.37 -5.11 -29.98
C ARG A 666 47.18 -5.31 -30.90
N LEU A 667 46.92 -4.35 -31.79
CA LEU A 667 45.79 -4.40 -32.74
C LEU A 667 46.20 -5.06 -34.05
N ARG A 668 47.43 -4.84 -34.52
CA ARG A 668 47.97 -5.42 -35.76
C ARG A 668 47.79 -6.95 -35.90
N PRO A 669 47.98 -7.79 -34.87
CA PRO A 669 47.75 -9.24 -34.98
C PRO A 669 46.27 -9.63 -35.15
N LEU A 670 45.35 -8.73 -34.82
CA LEU A 670 43.91 -8.94 -34.93
C LEU A 670 43.39 -8.51 -36.30
N ILE A 671 44.17 -7.72 -37.07
CA ILE A 671 43.81 -7.19 -38.38
C ILE A 671 44.06 -8.27 -39.45
N ARG A 672 43.01 -8.61 -40.19
CA ARG A 672 43.04 -9.53 -41.33
C ARG A 672 43.46 -8.82 -42.61
N GLU A 673 42.86 -7.66 -42.87
CA GLU A 673 43.03 -6.91 -44.12
C GLU A 673 42.74 -5.43 -43.89
N VAL A 674 43.39 -4.55 -44.64
CA VAL A 674 43.08 -3.12 -44.68
C VAL A 674 42.39 -2.85 -46.02
N ALA A 675 41.11 -2.49 -45.97
CA ALA A 675 40.28 -2.23 -47.14
C ALA A 675 40.26 -0.73 -47.44
N GLY A 676 41.20 -0.26 -48.27
CA GLY A 676 41.34 1.16 -48.62
C GLY A 676 42.09 1.98 -47.56
N ASP A 677 41.80 3.27 -47.49
CA ASP A 677 42.44 4.25 -46.58
C ASP A 677 41.61 4.56 -45.33
N ARG A 678 40.44 3.94 -45.18
CA ARG A 678 39.48 4.22 -44.10
C ARG A 678 38.87 2.99 -43.42
N VAL A 679 39.12 1.77 -43.90
CA VAL A 679 38.51 0.57 -43.31
C VAL A 679 39.55 -0.51 -43.01
N VAL A 680 39.43 -1.12 -41.83
CA VAL A 680 40.21 -2.27 -41.37
C VAL A 680 39.27 -3.44 -41.10
N LEU A 681 39.57 -4.60 -41.65
CA LEU A 681 38.91 -5.87 -41.39
C LEU A 681 39.71 -6.66 -40.36
N PHE A 682 39.07 -7.15 -39.31
CA PHE A 682 39.65 -8.01 -38.29
C PHE A 682 39.45 -9.48 -38.63
N HIS A 683 40.23 -10.35 -37.97
CA HIS A 683 40.03 -11.79 -38.05
C HIS A 683 38.67 -12.20 -37.44
N PRO A 684 37.99 -13.24 -37.96
CA PRO A 684 36.67 -13.69 -37.46
C PRO A 684 36.63 -14.11 -35.98
N HIS A 685 37.79 -14.33 -35.36
CA HIS A 685 37.92 -14.69 -33.94
C HIS A 685 38.38 -13.53 -33.05
N ALA A 686 38.50 -12.32 -33.60
CA ALA A 686 38.88 -11.14 -32.84
C ALA A 686 37.72 -10.71 -31.91
N ASP A 687 38.02 -10.57 -30.63
CA ASP A 687 37.07 -10.05 -29.64
C ASP A 687 36.95 -8.52 -29.80
N LEU A 688 35.86 -8.07 -30.42
CA LEU A 688 35.61 -6.65 -30.71
C LEU A 688 35.56 -5.78 -29.46
N THR A 689 35.16 -6.35 -28.32
CA THR A 689 35.19 -5.69 -27.01
C THR A 689 36.62 -5.37 -26.57
N ARG A 690 37.57 -6.28 -26.83
CA ARG A 690 39.00 -6.05 -26.55
C ARG A 690 39.63 -5.08 -27.54
N VAL A 691 39.20 -5.11 -28.79
CA VAL A 691 39.63 -4.16 -29.82
C VAL A 691 39.20 -2.75 -29.44
N ALA A 692 37.92 -2.55 -29.10
CA ALA A 692 37.40 -1.26 -28.62
C ALA A 692 38.19 -0.78 -27.38
N ALA A 693 38.38 -1.65 -26.38
CA ALA A 693 39.13 -1.29 -25.17
C ALA A 693 40.60 -0.92 -25.41
N GLU A 694 41.26 -1.48 -26.43
CA GLU A 694 42.64 -1.10 -26.78
C GLU A 694 42.69 0.19 -27.61
N ILE A 695 41.66 0.50 -28.40
CA ILE A 695 41.55 1.78 -29.13
C ILE A 695 41.17 2.92 -28.17
N GLU A 696 40.33 2.67 -27.18
CA GLU A 696 40.04 3.62 -26.10
C GLU A 696 41.29 3.97 -25.28
N LYS A 697 42.20 3.00 -25.07
CA LYS A 697 43.51 3.24 -24.44
C LYS A 697 44.44 4.13 -25.27
N LEU A 698 44.21 4.22 -26.58
CA LEU A 698 44.90 5.16 -27.47
C LEU A 698 44.30 6.56 -27.41
N GLY A 699 43.23 6.77 -26.63
CA GLY A 699 42.58 8.07 -26.45
C GLY A 699 41.47 8.36 -27.46
N HIS A 700 41.01 7.35 -28.20
CA HIS A 700 39.94 7.52 -29.19
C HIS A 700 38.68 6.73 -28.79
N ALA A 701 37.53 7.39 -28.78
CA ALA A 701 36.24 6.76 -28.52
C ALA A 701 35.80 5.95 -29.75
N VAL A 702 35.33 4.71 -29.53
CA VAL A 702 34.86 3.80 -30.58
C VAL A 702 33.38 3.54 -30.41
N GLU A 703 32.61 3.78 -31.45
CA GLU A 703 31.20 3.40 -31.52
C GLU A 703 31.11 1.93 -31.93
N VAL A 704 30.56 1.07 -31.06
CA VAL A 704 30.41 -0.36 -31.34
C VAL A 704 28.96 -0.64 -31.73
N ASP A 705 28.72 -0.85 -33.02
CA ASP A 705 27.43 -1.26 -33.52
C ASP A 705 27.20 -2.75 -33.21
N SER A 706 26.28 -2.99 -32.28
CA SER A 706 25.88 -4.31 -31.81
C SER A 706 24.63 -4.85 -32.51
N GLU A 707 23.98 -4.09 -33.39
CA GLU A 707 22.73 -4.48 -34.05
C GLU A 707 22.72 -4.02 -35.52
N ALA A 708 23.33 -4.82 -36.41
CA ALA A 708 23.42 -4.48 -37.82
C ALA A 708 22.10 -4.66 -38.58
N SER A 709 21.54 -3.55 -39.08
CA SER A 709 20.83 -3.54 -40.37
C SER A 709 21.21 -2.27 -41.13
N VAL A 710 21.91 -2.44 -42.27
CA VAL A 710 22.18 -1.35 -43.22
C VAL A 710 21.31 -1.57 -44.46
N PRO A 711 20.49 -0.60 -44.89
CA PRO A 711 19.85 -0.66 -46.19
C PRO A 711 20.90 -0.42 -47.30
N ILE A 712 20.96 -1.32 -48.28
CA ILE A 712 21.74 -1.10 -49.51
C ILE A 712 20.77 -0.57 -50.57
N GLU A 713 21.12 0.52 -51.26
CA GLU A 713 20.35 1.05 -52.38
C GLU A 713 20.03 -0.06 -53.40
N GLY A 714 18.77 -0.09 -53.87
CA GLY A 714 18.27 -1.09 -54.82
C GLY A 714 17.36 -2.17 -54.21
N GLY A 715 16.85 -1.98 -52.99
CA GLY A 715 15.80 -2.86 -52.42
C GLY A 715 16.27 -4.25 -51.97
N LYS A 716 17.58 -4.44 -51.78
CA LYS A 716 18.15 -5.65 -51.16
C LYS A 716 18.76 -5.29 -49.80
N ILE A 717 18.25 -5.91 -48.75
CA ILE A 717 18.77 -5.76 -47.39
C ILE A 717 19.83 -6.84 -47.16
N SER A 718 21.03 -6.45 -46.73
CA SER A 718 22.05 -7.39 -46.26
C SER A 718 21.91 -7.54 -44.75
N LEU A 719 21.59 -8.76 -44.29
CA LEU A 719 21.49 -9.08 -42.86
C LEU A 719 22.79 -9.75 -42.43
N ALA A 720 23.56 -9.10 -41.57
CA ALA A 720 24.71 -9.72 -40.91
C ALA A 720 24.22 -10.44 -39.64
N LEU A 721 23.91 -11.72 -39.77
CA LEU A 721 23.42 -12.55 -38.66
C LEU A 721 24.61 -13.19 -37.93
N SER A 722 24.61 -13.19 -36.59
CA SER A 722 25.55 -13.99 -35.83
C SER A 722 25.32 -15.49 -36.08
N GLU A 723 26.29 -16.34 -35.73
CA GLU A 723 26.14 -17.81 -35.83
C GLU A 723 24.90 -18.30 -35.07
N ARG A 724 24.54 -17.64 -33.96
CA ARG A 724 23.32 -17.97 -33.21
C ARG A 724 22.06 -17.47 -33.90
N ASP A 725 22.10 -16.27 -34.49
CA ASP A 725 20.92 -15.66 -35.11
C ASP A 725 20.57 -16.35 -36.43
N ILE A 726 21.56 -16.77 -37.21
CA ILE A 726 21.32 -17.56 -38.43
C ILE A 726 20.69 -18.92 -38.08
N LEU A 727 21.09 -19.55 -36.97
CA LEU A 727 20.46 -20.77 -36.47
C LEU A 727 19.02 -20.52 -36.01
N LEU A 728 18.78 -19.41 -35.32
CA LEU A 728 17.44 -19.04 -34.84
C LEU A 728 16.50 -18.76 -36.02
N VAL A 729 16.98 -18.01 -37.02
CA VAL A 729 16.25 -17.68 -38.25
C VAL A 729 15.98 -18.96 -39.05
N LEU A 730 16.98 -19.83 -39.25
CA LEU A 730 16.78 -21.13 -39.92
C LEU A 730 15.77 -22.01 -39.18
N ALA A 731 15.83 -22.06 -37.85
CA ALA A 731 14.88 -22.81 -37.04
C ALA A 731 13.46 -22.23 -37.10
N ALA A 732 13.33 -20.90 -37.08
CA ALA A 732 12.04 -20.20 -37.20
C ALA A 732 11.43 -20.40 -38.59
N LEU A 733 12.22 -20.31 -39.66
CA LEU A 733 11.77 -20.57 -41.03
C LEU A 733 11.38 -22.03 -41.24
N LYS A 734 12.15 -22.99 -40.70
CA LYS A 734 11.79 -24.42 -40.72
C LYS A 734 10.50 -24.69 -39.92
N PHE A 735 10.32 -24.04 -38.78
CA PHE A 735 9.09 -24.12 -37.99
C PHE A 735 7.89 -23.55 -38.77
N ALA A 736 8.04 -22.37 -39.38
CA ALA A 736 7.00 -21.77 -40.22
C ALA A 736 6.62 -22.67 -41.39
N ALA A 737 7.61 -23.27 -42.08
CA ALA A 737 7.35 -24.24 -43.15
C ALA A 737 6.59 -25.48 -42.66
N SER A 738 6.91 -25.97 -41.45
CA SER A 738 6.18 -27.09 -40.83
C SER A 738 4.73 -26.72 -40.52
N LEU A 739 4.46 -25.47 -40.10
CA LEU A 739 3.10 -24.99 -39.86
C LEU A 739 2.31 -24.81 -41.15
N GLU A 740 2.92 -24.30 -42.23
CA GLU A 740 2.27 -24.21 -43.54
C GLU A 740 1.82 -25.59 -44.02
N GLU A 741 2.65 -26.62 -43.80
CA GLU A 741 2.36 -28.00 -44.17
C GLU A 741 1.25 -28.63 -43.31
N GLU A 742 1.26 -28.39 -42.00
CA GLU A 742 0.23 -28.91 -41.09
C GLU A 742 -1.13 -28.22 -41.28
N MET A 743 -1.11 -26.90 -41.51
CA MET A 743 -2.33 -26.09 -41.68
C MET A 743 -2.88 -26.13 -43.12
N GLY A 744 -2.08 -26.56 -44.09
CA GLY A 744 -2.44 -26.55 -45.51
C GLY A 744 -2.60 -25.14 -46.11
N ILE A 745 -1.95 -24.14 -45.51
CA ILE A 745 -2.04 -22.72 -45.91
C ILE A 745 -0.64 -22.24 -46.31
N ASP A 746 -0.50 -21.68 -47.51
CA ASP A 746 0.74 -21.06 -47.97
C ASP A 746 0.84 -19.62 -47.42
N LEU A 747 1.59 -19.46 -46.32
CA LEU A 747 1.79 -18.18 -45.64
C LEU A 747 2.87 -17.32 -46.34
N SER A 748 3.63 -17.91 -47.26
CA SER A 748 4.87 -17.34 -47.80
C SER A 748 4.89 -17.23 -49.33
N GLU A 749 3.75 -17.47 -49.99
CA GLU A 749 3.62 -17.51 -51.44
C GLU A 749 4.66 -18.46 -52.09
N GLY A 750 4.93 -19.60 -51.45
CA GLY A 750 5.88 -20.61 -51.90
C GLY A 750 7.36 -20.21 -51.78
N ARG A 751 7.68 -19.07 -51.17
CA ARG A 751 9.06 -18.56 -51.07
C ARG A 751 9.82 -19.15 -49.88
N MET A 752 9.15 -19.68 -48.85
CA MET A 752 9.78 -20.18 -47.62
C MET A 752 10.90 -21.20 -47.88
N ARG A 753 10.61 -22.25 -48.67
CA ARG A 753 11.61 -23.29 -49.02
C ARG A 753 12.80 -22.73 -49.80
N SER A 754 12.55 -21.73 -50.66
CA SER A 754 13.61 -21.07 -51.45
C SER A 754 14.53 -20.23 -50.57
N VAL A 755 13.98 -19.55 -49.56
CA VAL A 755 14.72 -18.72 -48.61
C VAL A 755 15.54 -19.60 -47.67
N ILE A 756 14.97 -20.70 -47.15
CA ILE A 756 15.71 -21.68 -46.34
C ILE A 756 16.92 -22.22 -47.12
N LYS A 757 16.74 -22.60 -48.40
CA LYS A 757 17.84 -23.12 -49.23
C LYS A 757 18.93 -22.08 -49.51
N ARG A 758 18.57 -20.78 -49.60
CA ARG A 758 19.54 -19.69 -49.85
C ARG A 758 20.31 -19.27 -48.60
N ILE A 759 19.69 -19.37 -47.42
CA ILE A 759 20.30 -18.99 -46.13
C ILE A 759 21.12 -20.15 -45.55
N GLN A 760 20.93 -21.38 -46.02
CA GLN A 760 21.70 -22.53 -45.59
C GLN A 760 23.21 -22.35 -45.87
N PRO A 761 24.07 -22.36 -44.83
CA PRO A 761 25.51 -22.25 -45.03
C PRO A 761 26.07 -23.51 -45.68
N GLY A 762 26.80 -23.35 -46.79
CA GLY A 762 27.43 -24.45 -47.52
C GLY A 762 28.80 -24.81 -46.94
N GLY A 763 28.99 -26.08 -46.55
CA GLY A 763 30.30 -26.65 -46.23
C GLY A 763 30.28 -27.68 -45.10
N PRO A 764 31.26 -28.61 -45.05
CA PRO A 764 31.28 -29.72 -44.11
C PRO A 764 31.37 -29.32 -42.62
N ARG A 765 31.82 -28.10 -42.30
CA ARG A 765 31.82 -27.55 -40.93
C ARG A 765 30.44 -27.15 -40.40
N PHE A 766 29.45 -26.97 -41.28
CA PHE A 766 28.11 -26.49 -40.90
C PHE A 766 27.06 -27.60 -40.71
N HIS A 767 27.44 -28.87 -40.86
CA HIS A 767 26.52 -29.99 -40.63
C HIS A 767 26.06 -30.09 -39.17
N ALA A 768 26.97 -29.93 -38.20
CA ALA A 768 26.61 -29.92 -36.78
C ALA A 768 25.64 -28.77 -36.42
N LEU A 769 25.70 -27.66 -37.16
CA LEU A 769 24.84 -26.50 -37.02
C LEU A 769 23.43 -26.75 -37.59
N GLN A 770 23.32 -27.53 -38.67
CA GLN A 770 22.03 -27.95 -39.23
C GLN A 770 21.26 -28.85 -38.25
N ASP A 771 21.94 -29.78 -37.59
CA ASP A 771 21.33 -30.67 -36.59
C ASP A 771 20.80 -29.88 -35.39
N TYR A 772 21.52 -28.84 -34.97
CA TYR A 772 21.09 -27.95 -33.89
C TYR A 772 19.86 -27.12 -34.27
N ALA A 773 19.86 -26.50 -35.46
CA ALA A 773 18.70 -25.75 -35.96
C ALA A 773 17.46 -26.66 -36.09
N GLU A 774 17.65 -27.91 -36.50
CA GLU A 774 16.59 -28.91 -36.56
C GLU A 774 16.05 -29.28 -35.18
N ALA A 775 16.93 -29.48 -34.20
CA ALA A 775 16.54 -29.71 -32.82
C ALA A 775 15.78 -28.52 -32.22
N LEU A 776 16.17 -27.29 -32.55
CA LEU A 776 15.50 -26.06 -32.12
C LEU A 776 14.11 -25.93 -32.75
N SER A 777 13.99 -26.18 -34.06
CA SER A 777 12.71 -26.21 -34.77
C SER A 777 11.73 -27.21 -34.14
N LYS A 778 12.20 -28.44 -33.84
CA LYS A 778 11.39 -29.46 -33.15
C LYS A 778 10.92 -29.01 -31.77
N ARG A 779 11.74 -28.24 -31.04
CA ARG A 779 11.34 -27.65 -29.74
C ARG A 779 10.27 -26.57 -29.91
N PHE A 780 10.33 -25.78 -30.99
CA PHE A 780 9.30 -24.78 -31.30
C PHE A 780 7.95 -25.42 -31.61
N VAL A 781 7.93 -26.45 -32.46
CA VAL A 781 6.73 -27.26 -32.74
C VAL A 781 6.12 -27.76 -31.44
N ARG A 782 6.89 -28.45 -30.60
CA ARG A 782 6.38 -29.00 -29.34
C ARG A 782 5.80 -27.94 -28.39
N ARG A 783 6.40 -26.75 -28.32
CA ARG A 783 5.88 -25.64 -27.50
C ARG A 783 4.60 -25.06 -28.08
N HIS A 784 4.53 -24.94 -29.40
CA HIS A 784 3.33 -24.50 -30.12
C HIS A 784 2.17 -25.45 -29.85
N ASP A 785 2.36 -26.76 -30.03
CA ASP A 785 1.31 -27.76 -29.81
C ASP A 785 0.79 -27.72 -28.38
N LEU A 786 1.69 -27.57 -27.39
CA LEU A 786 1.31 -27.45 -25.99
C LEU A 786 0.49 -26.16 -25.73
N ALA A 787 0.85 -25.05 -26.38
CA ALA A 787 0.14 -23.78 -26.25
C ALA A 787 -1.23 -23.82 -26.94
N VAL A 788 -1.32 -24.42 -28.13
CA VAL A 788 -2.59 -24.66 -28.85
C VAL A 788 -3.48 -25.55 -28.01
N ARG A 789 -2.98 -26.67 -27.50
CA ARG A 789 -3.75 -27.58 -26.64
C ARG A 789 -4.29 -26.88 -25.40
N ARG A 790 -3.47 -26.09 -24.71
CA ARG A 790 -3.93 -25.26 -23.58
C ARG A 790 -5.02 -24.26 -23.97
N ARG A 791 -4.91 -23.62 -25.13
CA ARG A 791 -5.95 -22.70 -25.64
C ARG A 791 -7.24 -23.44 -25.98
N VAL A 792 -7.14 -24.62 -26.58
CA VAL A 792 -8.30 -25.49 -26.87
C VAL A 792 -8.95 -25.93 -25.56
N ASP A 793 -8.17 -26.38 -24.56
CA ASP A 793 -8.70 -26.78 -23.26
C ASP A 793 -9.40 -25.61 -22.56
N GLN A 794 -8.80 -24.42 -22.59
CA GLN A 794 -9.41 -23.20 -22.05
C GLN A 794 -10.68 -22.78 -22.79
N ALA A 795 -10.69 -22.87 -24.12
CA ALA A 795 -11.88 -22.56 -24.93
C ALA A 795 -12.99 -23.58 -24.68
N THR A 796 -12.63 -24.87 -24.59
CA THR A 796 -13.54 -25.97 -24.26
C THR A 796 -14.16 -25.77 -22.89
N GLU A 797 -13.36 -25.43 -21.88
CA GLU A 797 -13.83 -25.16 -20.53
C GLU A 797 -14.71 -23.91 -20.46
N ARG A 798 -14.37 -22.85 -21.21
CA ARG A 798 -15.21 -21.65 -21.34
C ARG A 798 -16.55 -21.97 -21.98
N HIS A 799 -16.56 -22.73 -23.07
CA HIS A 799 -17.78 -23.12 -23.76
C HIS A 799 -18.61 -24.12 -22.94
N ARG A 800 -17.98 -25.06 -22.21
CA ARG A 800 -18.65 -25.94 -21.24
C ARG A 800 -19.36 -25.12 -20.17
N LYS A 801 -18.70 -24.09 -19.62
CA LYS A 801 -19.30 -23.16 -18.65
C LYS A 801 -20.42 -22.30 -19.25
N GLN A 802 -20.27 -21.84 -20.49
CA GLN A 802 -21.33 -21.10 -21.19
C GLN A 802 -22.54 -21.99 -21.48
N MET A 803 -22.32 -23.25 -21.88
CA MET A 803 -23.36 -24.25 -22.08
C MET A 803 -24.10 -24.54 -20.78
N ALA A 804 -23.36 -24.77 -19.67
CA ALA A 804 -23.95 -24.96 -18.34
C ALA A 804 -24.82 -23.76 -17.92
N LYS A 805 -24.34 -22.53 -18.16
CA LYS A 805 -25.13 -21.31 -17.89
C LYS A 805 -26.36 -21.16 -18.77
N LEU A 806 -26.33 -21.64 -20.01
CA LEU A 806 -27.49 -21.65 -20.92
C LEU A 806 -28.51 -22.72 -20.50
N LEU A 807 -28.03 -23.88 -20.03
CA LEU A 807 -28.86 -24.94 -19.45
C LEU A 807 -29.53 -24.48 -18.15
N ASP A 808 -28.81 -23.73 -17.29
CA ASP A 808 -29.36 -23.12 -16.07
C ASP A 808 -30.40 -22.02 -16.36
N ARG A 809 -30.26 -21.29 -17.48
CA ARG A 809 -31.18 -20.20 -17.86
C ARG A 809 -32.38 -20.65 -18.69
N ALA A 810 -32.49 -21.93 -19.02
CA ALA A 810 -33.68 -22.46 -19.70
C ALA A 810 -34.82 -22.64 -18.68
N PRO A 811 -36.01 -22.03 -18.89
CA PRO A 811 -37.12 -22.12 -17.93
C PRO A 811 -37.55 -23.57 -17.72
N VAL A 812 -37.66 -23.97 -16.46
CA VAL A 812 -38.10 -25.29 -16.03
C VAL A 812 -39.59 -25.43 -16.31
N ARG A 813 -39.96 -26.24 -17.31
CA ARG A 813 -41.31 -26.82 -17.37
C ARG A 813 -41.42 -27.89 -16.28
N PRO A 814 -42.49 -27.91 -15.45
CA PRO A 814 -42.67 -28.96 -14.47
C PRO A 814 -43.10 -30.24 -15.21
N GLY A 815 -42.20 -31.24 -15.24
CA GLY A 815 -42.45 -32.57 -15.79
C GLY A 815 -41.20 -33.19 -16.43
N GLY A 816 -40.59 -34.15 -15.73
CA GLY A 816 -39.68 -35.19 -16.25
C GLY A 816 -38.61 -34.75 -17.26
N ARG A 817 -37.48 -34.20 -16.80
CA ARG A 817 -36.42 -33.69 -17.68
C ARG A 817 -35.56 -34.74 -18.39
N HIS A 818 -35.68 -36.03 -18.02
CA HIS A 818 -34.80 -37.07 -18.56
C HIS A 818 -35.53 -38.31 -19.09
N GLY A 819 -36.87 -38.36 -19.04
CA GLY A 819 -37.63 -39.40 -19.76
C GLY A 819 -37.24 -40.85 -19.44
N PHE A 820 -36.80 -41.13 -18.20
CA PHE A 820 -36.50 -42.50 -17.77
C PHE A 820 -37.76 -43.34 -17.93
N THR A 821 -37.71 -44.36 -18.80
CA THR A 821 -38.85 -45.22 -19.14
C THR A 821 -39.04 -46.39 -18.17
N GLY A 822 -38.11 -46.57 -17.21
CA GLY A 822 -38.18 -47.60 -16.19
C GLY A 822 -38.97 -47.18 -14.94
N SER A 823 -39.21 -48.14 -14.05
CA SER A 823 -39.88 -47.92 -12.77
C SER A 823 -39.10 -46.95 -11.87
N ASN A 824 -39.71 -45.85 -11.43
CA ASN A 824 -39.11 -44.91 -10.46
C ASN A 824 -40.13 -44.60 -9.34
N PRO A 825 -39.93 -45.06 -8.09
CA PRO A 825 -38.76 -45.77 -7.56
C PRO A 825 -38.62 -47.21 -8.08
N ALA A 826 -37.39 -47.64 -8.36
CA ALA A 826 -37.05 -48.99 -8.79
C ALA A 826 -36.83 -49.90 -7.58
N THR A 827 -37.50 -51.05 -7.56
CA THR A 827 -37.37 -52.07 -6.49
C THR A 827 -36.93 -53.43 -7.00
N GLY A 828 -37.03 -53.70 -8.31
CA GLY A 828 -36.53 -54.93 -8.94
C GLY A 828 -35.05 -54.84 -9.28
N ALA A 829 -34.31 -55.94 -9.22
CA ALA A 829 -32.85 -55.94 -9.44
C ALA A 829 -32.46 -55.39 -10.83
N ASP A 830 -33.20 -55.77 -11.88
CA ASP A 830 -32.95 -55.30 -13.25
C ASP A 830 -33.35 -53.82 -13.42
N ASP A 831 -34.45 -53.39 -12.80
CA ASP A 831 -34.92 -51.99 -12.82
C ASP A 831 -33.97 -51.07 -12.06
N ILE A 832 -33.44 -51.51 -10.91
CA ILE A 832 -32.46 -50.77 -10.10
C ILE A 832 -31.19 -50.57 -10.92
N ARG A 833 -30.72 -51.62 -11.59
CA ARG A 833 -29.53 -51.53 -12.45
C ARG A 833 -29.75 -50.56 -13.61
N ALA A 834 -30.88 -50.66 -14.31
CA ALA A 834 -31.23 -49.75 -15.41
C ALA A 834 -31.34 -48.29 -14.92
N LEU A 835 -31.88 -48.08 -13.71
CA LEU A 835 -31.98 -46.75 -13.09
C LEU A 835 -30.60 -46.16 -12.77
N PHE A 836 -29.66 -46.96 -12.27
CA PHE A 836 -28.29 -46.48 -12.03
C PHE A 836 -27.47 -46.29 -13.30
N GLU A 837 -27.64 -47.14 -14.32
CA GLU A 837 -27.02 -46.93 -15.64
C GLU A 837 -27.48 -45.60 -16.25
N PHE A 838 -28.78 -45.33 -16.15
CA PHE A 838 -29.37 -44.06 -16.56
C PHE A 838 -28.85 -42.86 -15.75
N ALA A 839 -28.74 -43.02 -14.43
CA ALA A 839 -28.24 -41.98 -13.53
C ALA A 839 -26.76 -41.66 -13.79
N ILE A 840 -25.92 -42.66 -14.10
CA ILE A 840 -24.50 -42.46 -14.45
C ILE A 840 -24.38 -41.73 -15.78
N GLU A 841 -25.15 -42.15 -16.79
CA GLU A 841 -25.10 -41.51 -18.12
C GLU A 841 -25.48 -40.02 -18.06
N HIS A 842 -26.39 -39.65 -17.17
CA HIS A 842 -26.90 -38.29 -17.03
C HIS A 842 -26.35 -37.54 -15.81
N GLU A 843 -25.38 -38.10 -15.09
CA GLU A 843 -24.77 -37.56 -13.87
C GLU A 843 -25.81 -37.13 -12.79
N LEU A 844 -26.89 -37.91 -12.62
CA LEU A 844 -28.00 -37.59 -11.72
C LEU A 844 -27.82 -38.21 -10.32
N PRO A 845 -28.15 -37.49 -9.23
CA PRO A 845 -28.14 -38.06 -7.90
C PRO A 845 -29.33 -39.01 -7.70
N VAL A 846 -29.09 -40.12 -7.00
CA VAL A 846 -30.08 -41.16 -6.70
C VAL A 846 -30.24 -41.30 -5.20
N GLN A 847 -31.48 -41.33 -4.71
CA GLN A 847 -31.78 -41.69 -3.33
C GLN A 847 -31.89 -43.21 -3.22
N VAL A 848 -31.10 -43.82 -2.33
CA VAL A 848 -30.94 -45.27 -2.25
C VAL A 848 -31.22 -45.76 -0.84
N ARG A 849 -32.11 -46.75 -0.72
CA ARG A 849 -32.34 -47.48 0.53
C ARG A 849 -31.63 -48.82 0.43
N HIS A 850 -30.60 -49.03 1.28
CA HIS A 850 -29.78 -50.24 1.24
C HIS A 850 -29.55 -50.82 2.64
N ARG A 851 -29.25 -52.12 2.70
CA ARG A 851 -28.97 -52.85 3.94
C ARG A 851 -27.47 -52.90 4.22
N ARG A 852 -27.05 -52.39 5.38
CA ARG A 852 -25.66 -52.49 5.86
C ARG A 852 -25.34 -53.92 6.35
N PRO A 853 -24.04 -54.28 6.52
CA PRO A 853 -23.63 -55.60 7.02
C PRO A 853 -24.23 -55.98 8.40
N ASP A 854 -24.61 -54.98 9.20
CA ASP A 854 -25.23 -55.05 10.52
C ASP A 854 -26.77 -55.25 10.48
N ARG A 855 -27.36 -55.39 9.28
CA ARG A 855 -28.81 -55.52 9.00
C ARG A 855 -29.65 -54.25 9.20
N GLU A 856 -29.05 -53.09 9.46
CA GLU A 856 -29.77 -51.82 9.51
C GLU A 856 -30.04 -51.30 8.08
N VAL A 857 -31.26 -50.78 7.83
CA VAL A 857 -31.66 -50.22 6.53
C VAL A 857 -31.53 -48.71 6.60
N ILE A 858 -30.68 -48.14 5.75
CA ILE A 858 -30.38 -46.72 5.76
C ILE A 858 -30.67 -46.14 4.38
N GLU A 859 -31.22 -44.93 4.40
CA GLU A 859 -31.49 -44.12 3.23
C GLU A 859 -30.38 -43.08 3.07
N GLU A 860 -29.73 -43.08 1.91
CA GLU A 860 -28.67 -42.12 1.61
C GLU A 860 -28.70 -41.70 0.14
N GLN A 861 -28.25 -40.47 -0.11
CA GLN A 861 -28.15 -39.91 -1.45
C GLN A 861 -26.78 -40.21 -2.04
N LEU A 862 -26.78 -40.95 -3.15
CA LEU A 862 -25.59 -41.38 -3.86
C LEU A 862 -25.49 -40.65 -5.20
N ALA A 863 -24.28 -40.22 -5.55
CA ALA A 863 -23.92 -39.80 -6.90
C ALA A 863 -23.16 -40.97 -7.57
N PRO A 864 -23.83 -41.79 -8.40
CA PRO A 864 -23.21 -42.96 -9.00
C PRO A 864 -22.22 -42.56 -10.10
N GLU A 865 -21.07 -43.21 -10.15
CA GLU A 865 -19.99 -42.90 -11.11
C GLU A 865 -19.73 -44.04 -12.09
N SER A 866 -19.70 -45.28 -11.61
CA SER A 866 -19.47 -46.45 -12.46
C SER A 866 -20.09 -47.72 -11.87
N ILE A 867 -20.33 -48.71 -12.74
CA ILE A 867 -20.78 -50.05 -12.36
C ILE A 867 -19.68 -51.06 -12.68
N GLU A 868 -19.19 -51.74 -11.64
CA GLU A 868 -18.17 -52.77 -11.72
C GLU A 868 -18.78 -54.13 -11.41
N GLY A 869 -19.35 -54.78 -12.43
CA GLY A 869 -20.00 -56.09 -12.28
C GLY A 869 -21.29 -56.04 -11.46
N ASP A 870 -21.25 -56.57 -10.23
CA ASP A 870 -22.36 -56.60 -9.26
C ASP A 870 -22.21 -55.51 -8.17
N ARG A 871 -21.41 -54.47 -8.46
CA ARG A 871 -21.15 -53.37 -7.53
C ARG A 871 -21.30 -52.02 -8.23
N LEU A 872 -21.82 -51.06 -7.48
CA LEU A 872 -21.94 -49.65 -7.83
C LEU A 872 -20.84 -48.86 -7.11
N TYR A 873 -20.01 -48.15 -7.85
CA TYR A 873 -19.10 -47.15 -7.31
C TYR A 873 -19.81 -45.80 -7.29
N ALA A 874 -19.99 -45.23 -6.09
CA ALA A 874 -20.73 -44.00 -5.93
C ALA A 874 -20.17 -43.12 -4.81
N HIS A 875 -20.27 -41.81 -4.98
CA HIS A 875 -20.00 -40.84 -3.92
C HIS A 875 -21.21 -40.69 -3.00
N SER A 876 -21.04 -40.91 -1.69
CA SER A 876 -22.09 -40.73 -0.70
C SER A 876 -22.07 -39.32 -0.14
N SER A 877 -23.11 -38.53 -0.42
CA SER A 877 -23.17 -37.13 0.06
C SER A 877 -23.26 -37.04 1.59
N ALA A 878 -23.80 -38.06 2.25
CA ALA A 878 -23.92 -38.10 3.71
C ALA A 878 -22.58 -38.38 4.42
N ARG A 879 -21.62 -39.03 3.74
CA ARG A 879 -20.31 -39.40 4.31
C ARG A 879 -19.14 -38.69 3.66
N ASP A 880 -19.40 -37.89 2.63
CA ASP A 880 -18.41 -37.17 1.82
C ASP A 880 -17.24 -38.06 1.37
N THR A 881 -17.54 -39.31 1.00
CA THR A 881 -16.56 -40.34 0.62
C THR A 881 -17.08 -41.21 -0.51
N HIS A 882 -16.18 -41.70 -1.36
CA HIS A 882 -16.49 -42.65 -2.44
C HIS A 882 -16.51 -44.06 -1.88
N SER A 883 -17.54 -44.83 -2.19
CA SER A 883 -17.75 -46.18 -1.63
C SER A 883 -18.33 -47.14 -2.66
N LEU A 884 -18.06 -48.43 -2.46
CA LEU A 884 -18.60 -49.53 -3.28
C LEU A 884 -19.85 -50.11 -2.61
N PHE A 885 -20.95 -50.12 -3.35
CA PHE A 885 -22.24 -50.67 -2.93
C PHE A 885 -22.55 -51.93 -3.73
N ARG A 886 -23.03 -53.00 -3.08
CA ARG A 886 -23.44 -54.21 -3.80
C ARG A 886 -24.92 -54.14 -4.15
N PHE A 887 -25.31 -54.52 -5.37
CA PHE A 887 -26.71 -54.47 -5.80
C PHE A 887 -27.63 -55.37 -4.97
N ASP A 888 -27.14 -56.52 -4.52
CA ASP A 888 -27.87 -57.46 -3.66
C ASP A 888 -28.36 -56.87 -2.32
N ARG A 889 -27.80 -55.73 -1.91
CA ARG A 889 -28.15 -55.01 -0.68
C ARG A 889 -28.99 -53.77 -0.91
N ILE A 890 -29.21 -53.36 -2.16
CA ILE A 890 -30.04 -52.20 -2.50
C ILE A 890 -31.48 -52.68 -2.60
N ILE A 891 -32.34 -52.10 -1.78
CA ILE A 891 -33.76 -52.47 -1.66
C ILE A 891 -34.61 -51.61 -2.60
N GLU A 892 -34.27 -50.32 -2.70
CA GLU A 892 -35.03 -49.35 -3.48
C GLU A 892 -34.07 -48.23 -3.94
N ALA A 893 -34.23 -47.79 -5.19
CA ALA A 893 -33.50 -46.66 -5.75
C ALA A 893 -34.47 -45.69 -6.43
N ARG A 894 -34.33 -44.39 -6.16
CA ARG A 894 -35.20 -43.34 -6.69
C ARG A 894 -34.38 -42.20 -7.30
N LEU A 895 -34.67 -41.85 -8.55
CA LEU A 895 -34.10 -40.66 -9.21
C LEU A 895 -34.74 -39.40 -8.59
N LEU A 896 -33.90 -38.45 -8.17
CA LEU A 896 -34.29 -37.18 -7.54
C LEU A 896 -34.53 -36.04 -8.54
#